data_AF-A0A7V8XQ96-F1
#
_entry.id   AF-A0A7V8XQ96-F1
#
_cell.length_a   1.000
_cell.length_b   1.000
_cell.length_c   1.000
_cell.angle_alpha   90.00
_cell.angle_beta   90.00
_cell.angle_gamma   90.00
#
_symmetry.space_group_name_H-M   'P 1'
#
loop_
_entity.id
_entity.type
_entity.pdbx_description
1 polymer ?
#
loop_
_entity_poly.entity_id
_entity_poly.type
_entity_poly.pdbx_seq_one_letter_code
_entity_poly.pdbx_strand_id
1 'polypeptide(L)'
;MVRAALGCLLTLFALPAAVDAQTAAALTVVTTGPRGEVASLDEANEIRIVFSEPMVALGRIPPNMTAPFVRMAPTIPGAFRWSGTTILIFTPDPKRPLPFATTYEVTVDASATAVSGRKLAKPVTFRFTTPTVKLLNTSWYRRGGTVNGSLVLLLRFNQPVNRANIAAALTAALEPHDWSAPVFTPAALARLEAADPGSLGRFSAKVEATRAVAQSSAPVPLRLTTEWDTKRFPAASDLAVLETTAAVAPESHLKLTLAATVRSPAGAATPGRRQELTVVAEPAFFVDGFWCTEACDGDARNPIRSRSEVRMSDFASALTAVDITSATGAGRLQKTTPKREPEEGDTGYGGTIEDAGYTAQLPDRRYAVTIAPGLKSVDGQTLGYTWIGVAENWHMRAFTSFGEGQGVWEKDGGAQLPFYARNMVDVTQWAVPVRPPELMPLLARLQDQNFHQSPSGAGIVRTVGGTPDRLQSHGLDVAKALQPGGTGLLWASVKEGKPIPRSRRFTDEEVQRTKSTVVQVTNLGITVKDSPQNTLVFVTRLDNGAPVADARVSIVRTDNSTFWTGNTGPDGTTIAPNTRLRDPESWWKFDFIVTAEKAGDIAYVGSDWNEGISPWEFGTGVNLNESVPLLRGTVFTDRGVYKLGEELHLKAVLRHNAPDGIRLLPANTPVFITVRDSQNRIVEERTVRVTAWSSAEWTMTLPKNGALGNYSLRAILESDRPKPKTPEQLAPGVTPSPEDDTYAGWEKSVHGSFLVAAYRRPDFRVDVTLSGAALAGDPLTGTVTARYLFGAPMGPRPASWKFARSPGYA
;
A
#
# COMPACT_ATOMS: atom_id res chain seq x y z
N MET A 1 -56.93 -2.36 42.18
CA MET A 1 -57.04 -3.79 41.78
C MET A 1 -55.71 -4.44 42.14
N VAL A 2 -55.42 -4.93 43.35
CA VAL A 2 -56.22 -5.63 44.37
C VAL A 2 -56.76 -6.98 43.86
N ARG A 3 -56.11 -8.04 44.38
CA ARG A 3 -56.63 -9.32 44.90
C ARG A 3 -57.61 -10.16 44.07
N ALA A 4 -57.32 -11.47 44.02
CA ALA A 4 -58.13 -12.57 44.63
C ALA A 4 -57.55 -13.91 44.12
N ALA A 5 -57.06 -14.83 44.97
CA ALA A 5 -57.82 -15.79 45.80
C ALA A 5 -58.49 -16.87 44.92
N LEU A 6 -58.57 -18.17 45.23
CA LEU A 6 -58.45 -18.96 46.46
C LEU A 6 -58.52 -20.45 46.00
N GLY A 7 -58.08 -21.43 46.80
CA GLY A 7 -58.60 -22.81 46.67
C GLY A 7 -57.70 -23.96 47.11
N CYS A 8 -57.77 -24.32 48.39
CA CYS A 8 -57.23 -25.53 49.01
C CYS A 8 -57.81 -26.83 48.41
N LEU A 9 -57.02 -27.92 48.46
CA LEU A 9 -57.44 -29.13 49.20
C LEU A 9 -56.23 -29.98 49.62
N LEU A 10 -56.22 -30.39 50.89
CA LEU A 10 -55.30 -31.33 51.52
C LEU A 10 -55.57 -32.77 51.06
N THR A 11 -54.51 -33.58 50.94
CA THR A 11 -54.52 -34.99 51.40
C THR A 11 -53.12 -35.40 51.88
N LEU A 12 -53.06 -35.90 53.12
CA LEU A 12 -51.91 -36.53 53.77
C LEU A 12 -51.53 -37.85 53.09
N PHE A 13 -50.24 -38.15 52.95
CA PHE A 13 -49.62 -39.42 53.38
C PHE A 13 -48.10 -39.23 53.51
N ALA A 14 -47.51 -39.89 54.52
CA ALA A 14 -46.17 -39.64 55.03
C ALA A 14 -45.07 -40.55 54.42
N LEU A 15 -43.82 -40.06 54.57
CA LEU A 15 -42.48 -40.70 54.52
C LEU A 15 -41.79 -40.87 53.15
N PRO A 16 -40.43 -40.82 53.09
CA PRO A 16 -39.44 -40.16 53.95
C PRO A 16 -38.53 -39.17 53.19
N ALA A 17 -37.89 -38.26 53.94
CA ALA A 17 -36.90 -37.33 53.42
C ALA A 17 -35.64 -38.08 52.95
N ALA A 18 -35.43 -38.13 51.63
CA ALA A 18 -34.10 -38.32 51.07
C ALA A 18 -33.37 -36.97 51.19
N VAL A 19 -32.52 -36.84 52.20
CA VAL A 19 -31.52 -35.79 52.27
C VAL A 19 -30.53 -36.08 51.14
N ASP A 20 -30.67 -35.36 50.04
CA ASP A 20 -29.69 -35.39 48.97
C ASP A 20 -28.40 -34.76 49.53
N ALA A 21 -27.43 -35.63 49.83
CA ALA A 21 -26.13 -35.22 50.33
C ALA A 21 -25.43 -34.45 49.21
N GLN A 22 -25.45 -33.12 49.33
CA GLN A 22 -24.70 -32.22 48.47
C GLN A 22 -23.22 -32.57 48.57
N THR A 23 -22.74 -33.35 47.60
CA THR A 23 -21.36 -33.79 47.51
C THR A 23 -20.50 -32.55 47.35
N ALA A 24 -19.63 -32.29 48.33
CA ALA A 24 -18.71 -31.16 48.26
C ALA A 24 -17.83 -31.31 47.00
N ALA A 25 -17.96 -30.38 46.06
CA ALA A 25 -17.16 -30.40 44.83
C ALA A 25 -15.67 -30.39 45.17
N ALA A 26 -14.92 -31.37 44.68
CA ALA A 26 -13.47 -31.46 44.86
C ALA A 26 -12.75 -30.34 44.09
N LEU A 27 -11.51 -30.02 44.50
CA LEU A 27 -10.64 -29.13 43.73
C LEU A 27 -10.42 -29.73 42.33
N THR A 28 -10.60 -28.91 41.29
CA THR A 28 -10.36 -29.30 39.90
C THR A 28 -9.47 -28.28 39.20
N VAL A 29 -8.77 -28.73 38.16
CA VAL A 29 -8.08 -27.84 37.21
C VAL A 29 -9.08 -27.50 36.11
N VAL A 30 -9.44 -26.23 36.00
CA VAL A 30 -10.44 -25.72 35.06
C VAL A 30 -9.86 -25.65 33.65
N THR A 31 -8.67 -25.05 33.52
CA THR A 31 -8.00 -24.84 32.24
C THR A 31 -6.49 -24.91 32.41
N THR A 32 -5.81 -25.43 31.38
CA THR A 32 -4.35 -25.41 31.29
C THR A 32 -3.92 -24.98 29.90
N GLY A 33 -2.77 -24.30 29.82
CA GLY A 33 -2.15 -23.90 28.56
C GLY A 33 -0.64 -23.71 28.70
N PRO A 34 0.12 -23.83 27.61
CA PRO A 34 -0.30 -24.24 26.27
C PRO A 34 -0.64 -25.74 26.17
N ARG A 35 -1.30 -26.16 25.08
CA ARG A 35 -1.59 -27.56 24.74
C ARG A 35 -1.32 -27.82 23.25
N GLY A 36 -0.89 -29.02 22.90
CA GLY A 36 -0.54 -29.35 21.51
C GLY A 36 0.73 -28.63 21.04
N GLU A 37 0.94 -28.56 19.72
CA GLU A 37 2.07 -27.81 19.16
C GLU A 37 1.78 -26.30 19.21
N VAL A 38 2.65 -25.52 19.84
CA VAL A 38 2.56 -24.05 19.86
C VAL A 38 3.09 -23.46 18.56
N ALA A 39 2.57 -22.31 18.13
CA ALA A 39 2.95 -21.71 16.85
C ALA A 39 4.33 -21.01 16.91
N SER A 40 4.72 -20.54 18.09
CA SER A 40 6.01 -19.89 18.35
C SER A 40 6.53 -20.27 19.75
N LEU A 41 7.81 -20.04 20.01
CA LEU A 41 8.35 -20.23 21.37
C LEU A 41 7.73 -19.25 22.38
N ASP A 42 7.26 -18.08 21.92
CA ASP A 42 6.70 -17.06 22.81
C ASP A 42 5.39 -17.49 23.47
N GLU A 43 4.58 -18.30 22.78
CA GLU A 43 3.37 -18.90 23.36
C GLU A 43 3.67 -19.85 24.53
N ALA A 44 4.90 -20.37 24.62
CA ALA A 44 5.35 -21.22 25.71
C ALA A 44 6.12 -20.46 26.80
N ASN A 45 6.23 -19.11 26.71
CA ASN A 45 6.85 -18.28 27.75
C ASN A 45 6.00 -18.20 29.03
N GLU A 46 4.74 -18.64 28.99
CA GLU A 46 3.89 -18.74 30.18
C GLU A 46 3.05 -20.03 30.16
N ILE A 47 3.35 -20.94 31.08
CA ILE A 47 2.56 -22.14 31.32
C ILE A 47 1.55 -21.83 32.42
N ARG A 48 0.26 -21.85 32.07
CA ARG A 48 -0.84 -21.42 32.95
C ARG A 48 -1.67 -22.61 33.41
N ILE A 49 -1.96 -22.65 34.71
CA ILE A 49 -2.82 -23.65 35.35
C ILE A 49 -3.88 -22.90 36.16
N VAL A 50 -5.15 -23.07 35.80
CA VAL A 50 -6.29 -22.42 36.44
C VAL A 50 -7.02 -23.45 37.30
N PHE A 51 -7.20 -23.14 38.58
CA PHE A 51 -7.89 -23.98 39.56
C PHE A 51 -9.33 -23.51 39.78
N SER A 52 -10.22 -24.41 40.20
CA SER A 52 -11.65 -24.10 40.43
C SER A 52 -11.92 -23.27 41.68
N GLU A 53 -10.94 -23.14 42.58
CA GLU A 53 -11.05 -22.40 43.84
C GLU A 53 -9.69 -21.82 44.28
N PRO A 54 -9.67 -20.85 45.22
CA PRO A 54 -8.44 -20.20 45.69
C PRO A 54 -7.40 -21.18 46.25
N MET A 55 -6.18 -21.11 45.72
CA MET A 55 -5.01 -21.91 46.12
C MET A 55 -4.09 -21.17 47.09
N VAL A 56 -4.16 -19.84 47.11
CA VAL A 56 -3.43 -18.96 48.04
C VAL A 56 -4.32 -17.86 48.59
N ALA A 57 -4.02 -17.37 49.79
CA ALA A 57 -4.77 -16.29 50.43
C ALA A 57 -4.45 -14.92 49.79
N LEU A 58 -5.48 -14.09 49.62
CA LEU A 58 -5.36 -12.72 49.10
C LEU A 58 -4.42 -11.91 50.03
N GLY A 59 -3.34 -11.35 49.49
CA GLY A 59 -2.38 -10.51 50.24
C GLY A 59 -1.14 -11.24 50.82
N ARG A 60 -1.01 -12.57 50.66
CA ARG A 60 0.19 -13.33 51.03
C ARG A 60 0.81 -14.06 49.82
N ILE A 61 1.26 -13.31 48.81
CA ILE A 61 1.97 -13.88 47.65
C ILE A 61 3.49 -13.72 47.88
N PRO A 62 4.25 -14.81 48.10
CA PRO A 62 5.70 -14.73 48.28
C PRO A 62 6.40 -14.29 46.98
N PRO A 63 7.47 -13.46 47.04
CA PRO A 63 8.21 -13.04 45.86
C PRO A 63 8.99 -14.17 45.17
N ASN A 64 9.33 -15.25 45.90
CA ASN A 64 9.92 -16.48 45.36
C ASN A 64 9.08 -17.67 45.84
N MET A 65 8.29 -18.27 44.94
CA MET A 65 7.42 -19.40 45.26
C MET A 65 7.88 -20.67 44.53
N THR A 66 7.83 -21.79 45.23
CA THR A 66 7.93 -23.14 44.64
C THR A 66 6.56 -23.80 44.60
N ALA A 67 6.22 -24.47 43.50
CA ALA A 67 5.01 -25.31 43.39
C ALA A 67 5.41 -26.80 43.30
N PRO A 68 5.70 -27.47 44.43
CA PRO A 68 6.22 -28.85 44.42
C PRO A 68 5.21 -29.90 43.90
N PHE A 69 3.94 -29.52 43.79
CA PHE A 69 2.86 -30.32 43.20
C PHE A 69 2.80 -30.18 41.65
N VAL A 70 3.68 -29.40 41.02
CA VAL A 70 3.79 -29.30 39.56
C VAL A 70 5.12 -29.89 39.11
N ARG A 71 5.07 -30.88 38.22
CA ARG A 71 6.25 -31.51 37.61
C ARG A 71 6.21 -31.32 36.11
N MET A 72 7.38 -31.04 35.53
CA MET A 72 7.55 -30.87 34.09
C MET A 72 8.64 -31.79 33.59
N ALA A 73 8.36 -32.55 32.53
CA ALA A 73 9.28 -33.48 31.89
C ALA A 73 9.36 -33.19 30.38
N PRO A 74 10.56 -32.86 29.82
CA PRO A 74 11.81 -32.58 30.51
C PRO A 74 11.71 -31.40 31.50
N THR A 75 12.63 -31.33 32.47
CA THR A 75 12.63 -30.25 33.47
C THR A 75 12.85 -28.89 32.82
N ILE A 76 11.98 -27.94 33.13
CA ILE A 76 12.06 -26.56 32.64
C ILE A 76 12.59 -25.66 33.78
N PRO A 77 13.74 -25.00 33.62
CA PRO A 77 14.17 -23.96 34.57
C PRO A 77 13.28 -22.73 34.43
N GLY A 78 12.86 -22.14 35.55
CA GLY A 78 11.98 -20.98 35.55
C GLY A 78 11.44 -20.66 36.94
N ALA A 79 10.46 -19.78 36.99
CA ALA A 79 9.84 -19.32 38.23
C ALA A 79 8.33 -19.47 38.21
N PHE A 80 7.75 -19.80 39.36
CA PHE A 80 6.30 -19.79 39.55
C PHE A 80 5.85 -18.44 40.14
N ARG A 81 4.69 -17.97 39.69
CA ARG A 81 3.98 -16.83 40.25
C ARG A 81 2.48 -17.07 40.25
N TRP A 82 1.77 -16.52 41.22
CA TRP A 82 0.32 -16.46 41.19
C TRP A 82 -0.16 -15.21 40.46
N SER A 83 -1.24 -15.37 39.70
CA SER A 83 -2.00 -14.28 39.09
C SER A 83 -3.41 -14.31 39.69
N GLY A 84 -3.63 -13.52 40.75
CA GLY A 84 -4.80 -13.70 41.62
C GLY A 84 -4.65 -14.92 42.53
N THR A 85 -5.76 -15.50 42.99
CA THR A 85 -5.72 -16.63 43.94
C THR A 85 -5.92 -18.00 43.29
N THR A 86 -6.31 -18.06 42.02
CA THR A 86 -6.70 -19.30 41.31
C THR A 86 -5.83 -19.65 40.10
N ILE A 87 -4.94 -18.75 39.65
CA ILE A 87 -4.14 -18.96 38.44
C ILE A 87 -2.66 -19.04 38.82
N LEU A 88 -2.07 -20.22 38.63
CA LEU A 88 -0.63 -20.43 38.75
C LEU A 88 0.00 -20.27 37.36
N ILE A 89 1.04 -19.44 37.27
CA ILE A 89 1.80 -19.20 36.05
C ILE A 89 3.24 -19.62 36.30
N PHE A 90 3.77 -20.45 35.42
CA PHE A 90 5.19 -20.74 35.34
C PHE A 90 5.79 -20.02 34.14
N THR A 91 6.86 -19.25 34.39
CA THR A 91 7.60 -18.53 33.36
C THR A 91 8.99 -19.16 33.23
N PRO A 92 9.35 -19.76 32.08
CA PRO A 92 10.70 -20.28 31.82
C PRO A 92 11.78 -19.21 32.00
N ASP A 93 12.99 -19.62 32.35
CA ASP A 93 14.14 -18.72 32.47
C ASP A 93 14.48 -18.10 31.10
N PRO A 94 14.40 -16.77 30.93
CA PRO A 94 14.70 -16.13 29.65
C PRO A 94 16.16 -16.33 29.20
N LYS A 95 17.07 -16.70 30.10
CA LYS A 95 18.47 -17.04 29.76
C LYS A 95 18.63 -18.46 29.20
N ARG A 96 17.59 -19.30 29.33
CA ARG A 96 17.56 -20.70 28.88
C ARG A 96 16.24 -20.96 28.15
N PRO A 97 16.07 -20.41 26.93
CA PRO A 97 14.84 -20.57 26.17
C PRO A 97 14.55 -22.03 25.89
N LEU A 98 13.27 -22.36 25.75
CA LEU A 98 12.85 -23.73 25.45
C LEU A 98 13.41 -24.16 24.08
N PRO A 99 14.06 -25.32 23.97
CA PRO A 99 14.47 -25.87 22.68
C PRO A 99 13.25 -26.09 21.77
N PHE A 100 13.44 -25.89 20.47
CA PHE A 100 12.46 -26.28 19.46
C PHE A 100 12.20 -27.79 19.46
N ALA A 101 11.10 -28.21 18.83
CA ALA A 101 10.76 -29.61 18.59
C ALA A 101 10.87 -30.50 19.86
N THR A 102 10.40 -29.98 20.99
CA THR A 102 10.47 -30.66 22.29
C THR A 102 9.08 -30.75 22.89
N THR A 103 8.65 -31.98 23.17
CA THR A 103 7.38 -32.23 23.87
C THR A 103 7.61 -32.17 25.37
N TYR A 104 6.84 -31.32 26.03
CA TYR A 104 6.79 -31.19 27.47
C TYR A 104 5.50 -31.78 28.02
N GLU A 105 5.63 -32.61 29.04
CA GLU A 105 4.52 -33.11 29.84
C GLU A 105 4.52 -32.39 31.19
N VAL A 106 3.40 -31.75 31.51
CA VAL A 106 3.18 -31.01 32.75
C VAL A 106 2.15 -31.77 33.57
N THR A 107 2.53 -32.19 34.76
CA THR A 107 1.69 -32.94 35.69
C THR A 107 1.46 -32.13 36.96
N VAL A 108 0.18 -31.92 37.29
CA VAL A 108 -0.27 -31.38 38.56
C VAL A 108 -0.66 -32.56 39.46
N ASP A 109 0.12 -32.80 40.50
CA ASP A 109 -0.05 -33.92 41.43
C ASP A 109 -1.33 -33.77 42.28
N ALA A 110 -1.87 -34.90 42.75
CA ALA A 110 -3.01 -34.93 43.66
C ALA A 110 -2.73 -34.28 45.03
N SER A 111 -1.47 -33.93 45.32
CA SER A 111 -1.07 -33.18 46.52
C SER A 111 -1.43 -31.68 46.45
N ALA A 112 -1.82 -31.16 45.28
CA ALA A 112 -2.32 -29.79 45.15
C ALA A 112 -3.54 -29.58 46.07
N THR A 113 -3.42 -28.60 46.98
CA THR A 113 -4.40 -28.34 48.04
C THR A 113 -4.84 -26.88 47.98
N ALA A 114 -6.15 -26.64 47.98
CA ALA A 114 -6.75 -25.31 48.03
C ALA A 114 -6.72 -24.71 49.44
N VAL A 115 -7.00 -23.39 49.56
CA VAL A 115 -7.13 -22.71 50.86
C VAL A 115 -8.26 -23.32 51.70
N SER A 116 -9.28 -23.89 51.06
CA SER A 116 -10.38 -24.62 51.71
C SER A 116 -9.96 -25.96 52.33
N GLY A 117 -8.72 -26.42 52.10
CA GLY A 117 -8.22 -27.73 52.52
C GLY A 117 -8.56 -28.87 51.56
N ARG A 118 -9.36 -28.61 50.51
CA ARG A 118 -9.69 -29.60 49.47
C ARG A 118 -8.50 -29.89 48.58
N LYS A 119 -8.36 -31.17 48.19
CA LYS A 119 -7.29 -31.66 47.33
C LYS A 119 -7.80 -32.06 45.96
N LEU A 120 -6.90 -32.03 44.98
CA LEU A 120 -7.16 -32.54 43.65
C LEU A 120 -7.39 -34.06 43.71
N ALA A 121 -8.52 -34.55 43.21
CA ALA A 121 -8.92 -35.95 43.37
C ALA A 121 -7.97 -36.96 42.69
N LYS A 122 -7.35 -36.56 41.58
CA LYS A 122 -6.36 -37.33 40.82
C LYS A 122 -5.40 -36.37 40.10
N PRO A 123 -4.17 -36.79 39.77
CA PRO A 123 -3.25 -35.95 39.01
C PRO A 123 -3.86 -35.51 37.67
N VAL A 124 -3.56 -34.28 37.25
CA VAL A 124 -3.96 -33.73 35.96
C VAL A 124 -2.71 -33.50 35.12
N THR A 125 -2.65 -34.16 33.97
CA THR A 125 -1.53 -34.06 33.04
C THR A 125 -1.98 -33.40 31.73
N PHE A 126 -1.15 -32.50 31.21
CA PHE A 126 -1.31 -31.95 29.86
C PHE A 126 0.04 -31.87 29.16
N ARG A 127 -0.01 -31.83 27.82
CA ARG A 127 1.18 -31.85 26.98
C ARG A 127 1.14 -30.71 25.99
N PHE A 128 2.30 -30.11 25.77
CA PHE A 128 2.53 -29.19 24.66
C PHE A 128 3.86 -29.52 23.99
N THR A 129 4.01 -29.09 22.75
CA THR A 129 5.22 -29.29 21.96
C THR A 129 5.67 -27.94 21.44
N THR A 130 6.94 -27.57 21.65
CA THR A 130 7.53 -26.39 21.01
C THR A 130 7.57 -26.57 19.49
N PRO A 131 7.62 -25.48 18.70
CA PRO A 131 7.40 -25.58 17.25
C PRO A 131 8.32 -26.62 16.61
N THR A 132 7.72 -27.56 15.88
CA THR A 132 8.44 -28.58 15.11
C THR A 132 8.93 -28.00 13.79
N VAL A 133 9.78 -28.75 13.07
CA VAL A 133 10.39 -28.26 11.82
C VAL A 133 9.31 -27.94 10.81
N LYS A 134 9.18 -26.67 10.44
CA LYS A 134 8.23 -26.20 9.45
C LYS A 134 8.95 -25.53 8.30
N LEU A 135 8.67 -25.98 7.08
CA LEU A 135 9.07 -25.30 5.86
C LEU A 135 8.21 -24.04 5.72
N LEU A 136 8.86 -22.87 5.74
CA LEU A 136 8.18 -21.59 5.69
C LEU A 136 7.99 -21.10 4.26
N ASN A 137 9.06 -21.12 3.48
CA ASN A 137 9.03 -20.74 2.08
C ASN A 137 10.16 -21.43 1.31
N THR A 138 10.06 -21.31 -0.01
CA THR A 138 11.12 -21.71 -0.91
C THR A 138 11.42 -20.61 -1.91
N SER A 139 12.68 -20.44 -2.23
CA SER A 139 13.13 -19.66 -3.39
C SER A 139 13.89 -20.57 -4.33
N TRP A 140 13.97 -20.22 -5.61
CA TRP A 140 14.71 -20.99 -6.58
C TRP A 140 15.32 -20.12 -7.67
N TYR A 141 16.34 -20.64 -8.34
CA TYR A 141 16.89 -20.09 -9.57
C TYR A 141 17.59 -21.17 -10.39
N ARG A 142 17.82 -20.93 -11.69
CA ARG A 142 18.60 -21.83 -12.56
C ARG A 142 20.10 -21.55 -12.43
N ARG A 143 20.92 -22.60 -12.32
CA ARG A 143 22.38 -22.46 -12.42
C ARG A 143 22.76 -21.86 -13.79
N GLY A 144 23.53 -20.77 -13.79
CA GLY A 144 23.89 -20.05 -15.01
C GLY A 144 22.75 -19.22 -15.64
N GLY A 145 21.58 -19.14 -14.99
CA GLY A 145 20.48 -18.26 -15.40
C GLY A 145 19.71 -18.70 -16.65
N THR A 146 19.90 -19.92 -17.14
CA THR A 146 19.19 -20.44 -18.33
C THR A 146 18.42 -21.72 -18.02
N VAL A 147 17.42 -22.04 -18.83
CA VAL A 147 16.58 -23.25 -18.67
C VAL A 147 17.35 -24.56 -18.71
N ASN A 148 18.56 -24.55 -19.28
CA ASN A 148 19.46 -25.72 -19.31
C ASN A 148 20.15 -25.98 -17.98
N GLY A 149 20.14 -25.02 -17.05
CA GLY A 149 20.73 -25.15 -15.72
C GLY A 149 19.89 -26.02 -14.78
N SER A 150 20.53 -26.61 -13.78
CA SER A 150 19.82 -27.24 -12.65
C SER A 150 19.04 -26.19 -11.86
N LEU A 151 17.91 -26.59 -11.27
CA LEU A 151 17.20 -25.75 -10.32
C LEU A 151 17.93 -25.82 -8.97
N VAL A 152 18.36 -24.66 -8.47
CA VAL A 152 18.87 -24.50 -7.11
C VAL A 152 17.69 -24.07 -6.23
N LEU A 153 17.33 -24.91 -5.27
CA LEU A 153 16.20 -24.76 -4.36
C LEU A 153 16.71 -24.32 -2.99
N LEU A 154 16.20 -23.20 -2.49
CA LEU A 154 16.51 -22.64 -1.18
C LEU A 154 15.30 -22.83 -0.27
N LEU A 155 15.43 -23.68 0.74
CA LEU A 155 14.36 -24.07 1.65
C LEU A 155 14.56 -23.40 3.01
N ARG A 156 13.67 -22.47 3.38
CA ARG A 156 13.74 -21.74 4.65
C ARG A 156 12.83 -22.37 5.71
N PHE A 157 13.36 -22.55 6.91
CA PHE A 157 12.66 -23.18 8.02
C PHE A 157 12.39 -22.19 9.17
N ASN A 158 11.44 -22.53 10.03
CA ASN A 158 11.12 -21.77 11.25
C ASN A 158 12.17 -21.89 12.37
N GLN A 159 13.21 -22.68 12.16
CA GLN A 159 14.22 -23.01 13.16
C GLN A 159 15.50 -23.53 12.48
N PRO A 160 16.64 -23.59 13.21
CA PRO A 160 17.84 -24.26 12.73
C PRO A 160 17.57 -25.73 12.33
N VAL A 161 18.17 -26.19 11.23
CA VAL A 161 17.97 -27.55 10.71
C VAL A 161 19.30 -28.23 10.40
N ASN A 162 19.32 -29.56 10.48
CA ASN A 162 20.42 -30.35 9.93
C ASN A 162 20.16 -30.62 8.45
N ARG A 163 21.02 -30.09 7.58
CA ARG A 163 20.85 -30.15 6.11
C ARG A 163 20.82 -31.58 5.57
N ALA A 164 21.60 -32.51 6.14
CA ALA A 164 21.60 -33.92 5.73
C ALA A 164 20.26 -34.59 6.08
N ASN A 165 19.70 -34.29 7.26
CA ASN A 165 18.37 -34.79 7.64
C ASN A 165 17.27 -34.25 6.72
N ILE A 166 17.35 -32.96 6.33
CA ILE A 166 16.42 -32.39 5.35
C ILE A 166 16.52 -33.13 4.02
N ALA A 167 17.74 -33.32 3.50
CA ALA A 167 17.94 -34.00 2.22
C ALA A 167 17.46 -35.45 2.21
N ALA A 168 17.64 -36.18 3.32
CA ALA A 168 17.14 -37.56 3.46
C ALA A 168 15.62 -37.64 3.61
N ALA A 169 14.98 -36.59 4.13
CA ALA A 169 13.54 -36.54 4.40
C ALA A 169 12.72 -35.84 3.28
N LEU A 170 13.38 -35.27 2.28
CA LEU A 170 12.76 -34.51 1.21
C LEU A 170 12.70 -35.33 -0.08
N THR A 171 11.51 -35.45 -0.67
CA THR A 171 11.34 -35.99 -2.02
C THR A 171 10.83 -34.91 -2.95
N ALA A 172 11.12 -35.05 -4.24
CA ALA A 172 10.58 -34.17 -5.26
C ALA A 172 10.11 -34.96 -6.47
N ALA A 173 8.98 -34.54 -7.04
CA ALA A 173 8.41 -35.11 -8.25
C ALA A 173 7.69 -34.02 -9.03
N LEU A 174 7.54 -34.22 -10.33
CA LEU A 174 6.68 -33.39 -11.14
C LEU A 174 5.21 -33.63 -10.72
N GLU A 175 4.42 -32.56 -10.73
CA GLU A 175 2.99 -32.58 -10.42
C GLU A 175 2.21 -32.16 -11.67
N PRO A 176 1.29 -32.99 -12.17
CA PRO A 176 0.45 -32.62 -13.30
C PRO A 176 -0.36 -31.34 -13.04
N HIS A 177 -0.46 -30.48 -14.04
CA HIS A 177 -1.26 -29.26 -13.97
C HIS A 177 -1.98 -28.95 -15.29
N ASP A 178 -3.00 -28.11 -15.19
CA ASP A 178 -3.74 -27.65 -16.35
C ASP A 178 -2.89 -26.75 -17.23
N TRP A 179 -2.85 -27.07 -18.52
CA TRP A 179 -2.13 -26.30 -19.51
C TRP A 179 -2.88 -26.20 -20.83
N SER A 180 -2.98 -24.98 -21.35
CA SER A 180 -3.60 -24.68 -22.64
C SER A 180 -2.56 -24.28 -23.68
N ALA A 181 -2.69 -24.83 -24.88
CA ALA A 181 -1.84 -24.48 -26.01
C ALA A 181 -2.27 -23.12 -26.59
N PRO A 182 -1.33 -22.32 -27.14
CA PRO A 182 -1.67 -21.19 -28.00
C PRO A 182 -2.49 -21.64 -29.21
N VAL A 183 -3.25 -20.74 -29.81
CA VAL A 183 -4.06 -21.02 -31.00
C VAL A 183 -3.77 -20.02 -32.10
N PHE A 184 -3.83 -20.49 -33.35
CA PHE A 184 -3.78 -19.62 -34.53
C PHE A 184 -5.18 -19.33 -35.02
N THR A 185 -5.42 -18.09 -35.48
CA THR A 185 -6.66 -17.76 -36.20
C THR A 185 -6.65 -18.41 -37.59
N PRO A 186 -7.81 -18.66 -38.21
CA PRO A 186 -7.87 -19.23 -39.57
C PRO A 186 -7.08 -18.40 -40.60
N ALA A 187 -7.14 -17.07 -40.50
CA ALA A 187 -6.40 -16.16 -41.37
C ALA A 187 -4.87 -16.22 -41.15
N ALA A 188 -4.44 -16.47 -39.91
CA ALA A 188 -3.04 -16.68 -39.58
C ALA A 188 -2.54 -18.05 -40.08
N LEU A 189 -3.34 -19.10 -39.94
CA LEU A 189 -3.02 -20.45 -40.44
C LEU A 189 -2.80 -20.46 -41.96
N ALA A 190 -3.73 -19.92 -42.73
CA ALA A 190 -3.61 -19.87 -44.20
C ALA A 190 -2.33 -19.13 -44.65
N ARG A 191 -1.93 -18.08 -43.92
CA ARG A 191 -0.67 -17.35 -44.19
C ARG A 191 0.56 -18.12 -43.74
N LEU A 192 0.49 -18.82 -42.60
CA LEU A 192 1.57 -19.65 -42.10
C LEU A 192 1.86 -20.79 -43.06
N GLU A 193 0.82 -21.47 -43.56
CA GLU A 193 0.94 -22.55 -44.54
C GLU A 193 1.59 -22.06 -45.84
N ALA A 194 1.24 -20.86 -46.31
CA ALA A 194 1.84 -20.28 -47.50
C ALA A 194 3.30 -19.84 -47.31
N ALA A 195 3.65 -19.31 -46.13
CA ALA A 195 4.96 -18.75 -45.85
C ALA A 195 6.00 -19.78 -45.37
N ASP A 196 5.58 -20.77 -44.58
CA ASP A 196 6.42 -21.83 -44.01
C ASP A 196 5.57 -23.08 -43.72
N PRO A 197 5.34 -23.95 -44.74
CA PRO A 197 4.49 -25.15 -44.61
C PRO A 197 4.92 -26.10 -43.49
N GLY A 198 6.21 -26.11 -43.13
CA GLY A 198 6.75 -26.97 -42.07
C GLY A 198 6.55 -26.41 -40.66
N SER A 199 6.19 -25.13 -40.51
CA SER A 199 6.09 -24.48 -39.20
C SER A 199 4.99 -25.07 -38.32
N LEU A 200 3.84 -25.39 -38.91
CA LEU A 200 2.72 -25.96 -38.16
C LEU A 200 3.09 -27.31 -37.52
N GLY A 201 3.84 -28.15 -38.24
CA GLY A 201 4.35 -29.41 -37.69
C GLY A 201 5.31 -29.18 -36.50
N ARG A 202 6.21 -28.19 -36.60
CA ARG A 202 7.12 -27.84 -35.50
C ARG A 202 6.37 -27.28 -34.28
N PHE A 203 5.36 -26.43 -34.52
CA PHE A 203 4.48 -25.92 -33.47
C PHE A 203 3.75 -27.06 -32.76
N SER A 204 3.08 -27.95 -33.50
CA SER A 204 2.36 -29.09 -32.92
C SER A 204 3.28 -30.02 -32.12
N ALA A 205 4.48 -30.32 -32.64
CA ALA A 205 5.46 -31.12 -31.91
C ALA A 205 5.89 -30.46 -30.58
N LYS A 206 6.07 -29.12 -30.58
CA LYS A 206 6.38 -28.37 -29.35
C LYS A 206 5.22 -28.37 -28.36
N VAL A 207 3.98 -28.22 -28.85
CA VAL A 207 2.75 -28.31 -28.03
C VAL A 207 2.65 -29.66 -27.35
N GLU A 208 2.82 -30.76 -28.09
CA GLU A 208 2.76 -32.11 -27.53
C GLU A 208 3.89 -32.37 -26.52
N ALA A 209 5.12 -31.93 -26.81
CA ALA A 209 6.23 -32.02 -25.86
C ALA A 209 5.94 -31.24 -24.57
N THR A 210 5.36 -30.05 -24.67
CA THR A 210 5.02 -29.22 -23.51
C THR A 210 3.88 -29.83 -22.71
N ARG A 211 2.85 -30.36 -23.38
CA ARG A 211 1.74 -31.07 -22.74
C ARG A 211 2.24 -32.31 -21.99
N ALA A 212 3.19 -33.05 -22.57
CA ALA A 212 3.80 -34.18 -21.89
C ALA A 212 4.56 -33.77 -20.62
N VAL A 213 5.22 -32.61 -20.61
CA VAL A 213 5.84 -32.04 -19.39
C VAL A 213 4.77 -31.66 -18.37
N ALA A 214 3.74 -30.93 -18.77
CA ALA A 214 2.67 -30.47 -17.88
C ALA A 214 1.83 -31.62 -17.28
N GLN A 215 1.82 -32.79 -17.91
CA GLN A 215 1.12 -33.98 -17.42
C GLN A 215 2.06 -35.00 -16.76
N SER A 216 3.34 -34.65 -16.57
CA SER A 216 4.34 -35.55 -16.01
C SER A 216 4.22 -35.67 -14.49
N SER A 217 4.45 -36.88 -13.98
CA SER A 217 4.57 -37.19 -12.55
C SER A 217 5.94 -37.78 -12.18
N ALA A 218 6.93 -37.58 -13.06
CA ALA A 218 8.25 -38.19 -12.91
C ALA A 218 8.97 -37.73 -11.64
N PRO A 219 9.70 -38.62 -10.93
CA PRO A 219 10.51 -38.23 -9.78
C PRO A 219 11.71 -37.38 -10.22
N VAL A 220 12.05 -36.37 -9.42
CA VAL A 220 13.17 -35.45 -9.67
C VAL A 220 14.17 -35.58 -8.52
N PRO A 221 15.31 -36.28 -8.72
CA PRO A 221 16.28 -36.45 -7.65
C PRO A 221 16.95 -35.12 -7.28
N LEU A 222 17.16 -34.94 -5.99
CA LEU A 222 17.80 -33.75 -5.40
C LEU A 222 19.12 -34.14 -4.74
N ARG A 223 20.09 -33.23 -4.78
CA ARG A 223 21.33 -33.34 -3.99
C ARG A 223 21.56 -32.07 -3.18
N LEU A 224 22.19 -32.22 -2.01
CA LEU A 224 22.71 -31.06 -1.28
C LEU A 224 23.79 -30.37 -2.10
N THR A 225 23.83 -29.04 -2.02
CA THR A 225 24.86 -28.25 -2.68
C THR A 225 25.49 -27.27 -1.71
N THR A 226 26.81 -27.13 -1.83
CA THR A 226 27.61 -26.11 -1.11
C THR A 226 27.85 -24.87 -1.97
N GLU A 227 27.43 -24.91 -3.23
CA GLU A 227 27.67 -23.86 -4.22
C GLU A 227 26.36 -23.22 -4.64
N TRP A 228 26.09 -22.05 -4.09
CA TRP A 228 24.96 -21.19 -4.49
C TRP A 228 25.35 -19.71 -4.41
N ASP A 229 24.48 -18.83 -4.86
CA ASP A 229 24.65 -17.38 -4.75
C ASP A 229 24.51 -16.93 -3.28
N THR A 230 25.60 -17.03 -2.53
CA THR A 230 25.68 -16.64 -1.12
C THR A 230 25.63 -15.13 -0.90
N LYS A 231 25.85 -14.32 -1.95
CA LYS A 231 25.70 -12.86 -1.88
C LYS A 231 24.23 -12.49 -1.87
N ARG A 232 23.43 -13.09 -2.76
CA ARG A 232 21.97 -12.89 -2.81
C ARG A 232 21.26 -13.62 -1.68
N PHE A 233 21.74 -14.80 -1.30
CA PHE A 233 21.14 -15.64 -0.27
C PHE A 233 22.18 -16.06 0.78
N PRO A 234 22.42 -15.22 1.79
CA PRO A 234 23.40 -15.50 2.83
C PRO A 234 23.13 -16.83 3.54
N ALA A 235 24.21 -17.55 3.87
CA ALA A 235 24.12 -18.80 4.61
C ALA A 235 23.46 -18.56 5.98
N ALA A 236 22.54 -19.46 6.34
CA ALA A 236 21.87 -19.44 7.64
C ALA A 236 21.70 -20.87 8.19
N SER A 237 21.52 -20.99 9.50
CA SER A 237 21.34 -22.27 10.18
C SER A 237 19.96 -22.91 9.93
N ASP A 238 18.99 -22.10 9.53
CA ASP A 238 17.60 -22.45 9.18
C ASP A 238 17.38 -22.53 7.66
N LEU A 239 18.47 -22.62 6.88
CA LEU A 239 18.46 -22.72 5.43
C LEU A 239 19.10 -24.04 4.96
N ALA A 240 18.36 -24.80 4.15
CA ALA A 240 18.89 -25.93 3.38
C ALA A 240 18.83 -25.60 1.89
N VAL A 241 19.93 -25.85 1.18
CA VAL A 241 20.03 -25.60 -0.26
C VAL A 241 20.28 -26.92 -0.98
N LEU A 242 19.39 -27.24 -1.92
CA LEU A 242 19.46 -28.44 -2.74
C LEU A 242 19.48 -28.05 -4.22
N GLU A 243 19.95 -28.93 -5.08
CA GLU A 243 19.83 -28.76 -6.51
C GLU A 243 19.31 -30.03 -7.19
N THR A 244 18.56 -29.85 -8.27
CA THR A 244 18.09 -30.97 -9.09
C THR A 244 19.26 -31.62 -9.82
N THR A 245 19.29 -32.95 -9.87
CA THR A 245 20.29 -33.70 -10.65
C THR A 245 19.73 -34.23 -11.96
N ALA A 246 18.41 -34.27 -12.09
CA ALA A 246 17.73 -34.45 -13.37
C ALA A 246 17.40 -33.09 -14.00
N ALA A 247 17.33 -33.07 -15.33
CA ALA A 247 16.85 -31.91 -16.06
C ALA A 247 15.36 -31.69 -15.75
N VAL A 248 15.03 -30.47 -15.33
CA VAL A 248 13.64 -30.02 -15.18
C VAL A 248 13.34 -29.13 -16.37
N ALA A 249 12.36 -29.49 -17.18
CA ALA A 249 11.99 -28.70 -18.37
C ALA A 249 11.18 -27.45 -17.96
N PRO A 250 11.18 -26.38 -18.78
CA PRO A 250 10.17 -25.32 -18.67
C PRO A 250 8.76 -25.90 -18.66
N GLU A 251 7.79 -25.18 -18.08
CA GLU A 251 6.42 -25.60 -17.78
C GLU A 251 6.31 -26.60 -16.62
N SER A 252 7.41 -27.07 -16.01
CA SER A 252 7.31 -28.05 -14.92
C SER A 252 6.78 -27.44 -13.62
N HIS A 253 5.82 -28.12 -12.98
CA HIS A 253 5.48 -27.91 -11.57
C HIS A 253 6.20 -28.97 -10.72
N LEU A 254 7.15 -28.54 -9.89
CA LEU A 254 7.96 -29.41 -9.05
C LEU A 254 7.40 -29.43 -7.62
N LYS A 255 6.70 -30.51 -7.26
CA LYS A 255 6.20 -30.71 -5.90
C LYS A 255 7.30 -31.23 -4.99
N LEU A 256 7.56 -30.50 -3.92
CA LEU A 256 8.46 -30.86 -2.84
C LEU A 256 7.65 -31.42 -1.68
N THR A 257 7.99 -32.62 -1.22
CA THR A 257 7.33 -33.27 -0.09
C THR A 257 8.34 -33.57 1.00
N LEU A 258 8.20 -32.88 2.14
CA LEU A 258 9.01 -33.12 3.33
C LEU A 258 8.29 -34.11 4.26
N ALA A 259 9.00 -35.16 4.66
CA ALA A 259 8.44 -36.22 5.48
C ALA A 259 7.98 -35.73 6.86
N ALA A 260 6.90 -36.33 7.36
CA ALA A 260 6.34 -36.07 8.70
C ALA A 260 7.32 -36.36 9.85
N THR A 261 8.37 -37.13 9.57
CA THR A 261 9.38 -37.63 10.51
C THR A 261 10.66 -36.77 10.55
N VAL A 262 10.69 -35.65 9.82
CA VAL A 262 11.85 -34.74 9.82
C VAL A 262 12.15 -34.25 11.24
N ARG A 263 13.43 -34.24 11.61
CA ARG A 263 13.89 -33.91 12.97
C ARG A 263 14.64 -32.59 13.02
N SER A 264 14.43 -31.88 14.12
CA SER A 264 15.24 -30.72 14.51
C SER A 264 16.56 -31.18 15.14
N PRO A 265 17.66 -30.43 14.99
CA PRO A 265 18.84 -30.62 15.83
C PRO A 265 18.59 -30.27 17.32
N ALA A 266 17.53 -29.50 17.63
CA ALA A 266 17.25 -29.03 19.00
C ALA A 266 16.38 -29.99 19.83
N GLY A 267 15.60 -30.88 19.17
CA GLY A 267 14.62 -31.73 19.85
C GLY A 267 14.12 -32.88 19.00
N ALA A 268 13.53 -33.88 19.65
CA ALA A 268 13.14 -35.15 19.04
C ALA A 268 11.71 -35.18 18.47
N ALA A 269 10.87 -34.20 18.79
CA ALA A 269 9.51 -34.14 18.27
C ALA A 269 9.52 -33.87 16.76
N THR A 270 8.59 -34.50 16.05
CA THR A 270 8.46 -34.39 14.59
C THR A 270 7.12 -33.77 14.23
N PRO A 271 6.97 -33.12 13.07
CA PRO A 271 5.73 -32.47 12.66
C PRO A 271 4.50 -33.38 12.58
N GLY A 272 4.69 -34.70 12.43
CA GLY A 272 3.59 -35.67 12.43
C GLY A 272 2.72 -35.63 11.16
N ARG A 273 2.88 -34.61 10.32
CA ARG A 273 2.26 -34.47 8.99
C ARG A 273 3.31 -34.14 7.93
N ARG A 274 3.09 -34.63 6.71
CA ARG A 274 3.90 -34.23 5.55
C ARG A 274 3.67 -32.75 5.25
N GLN A 275 4.70 -32.11 4.73
CA GLN A 275 4.62 -30.72 4.28
C GLN A 275 4.91 -30.69 2.80
N GLU A 276 4.02 -30.04 2.05
CA GLU A 276 4.08 -30.00 0.58
C GLU A 276 4.17 -28.55 0.11
N LEU A 277 5.01 -28.33 -0.89
CA LEU A 277 5.13 -27.04 -1.56
C LEU A 277 5.49 -27.25 -3.03
N THR A 278 4.85 -26.50 -3.92
CA THR A 278 5.09 -26.62 -5.36
C THR A 278 5.94 -25.45 -5.86
N VAL A 279 7.06 -25.78 -6.49
CA VAL A 279 7.94 -24.86 -7.20
C VAL A 279 7.53 -24.85 -8.67
N VAL A 280 7.00 -23.72 -9.13
CA VAL A 280 6.62 -23.52 -10.54
C VAL A 280 7.85 -23.06 -11.31
N ALA A 281 8.33 -23.87 -12.25
CA ALA A 281 9.42 -23.49 -13.16
C ALA A 281 8.95 -22.44 -14.17
N GLU A 282 9.89 -21.85 -14.90
CA GLU A 282 9.58 -20.92 -15.98
C GLU A 282 8.62 -21.52 -17.03
N PRO A 283 7.68 -20.76 -17.61
CA PRO A 283 6.75 -21.28 -18.61
C PRO A 283 7.47 -21.66 -19.91
N ALA A 284 6.91 -22.62 -20.65
CA ALA A 284 7.43 -22.94 -21.98
C ALA A 284 7.24 -21.75 -22.94
N PHE A 285 8.29 -21.42 -23.70
CA PHE A 285 8.29 -20.23 -24.53
C PHE A 285 7.41 -20.38 -25.77
N PHE A 286 6.27 -19.71 -25.78
CA PHE A 286 5.37 -19.57 -26.93
C PHE A 286 4.96 -18.11 -27.13
N VAL A 287 4.50 -17.80 -28.34
CA VAL A 287 3.76 -16.58 -28.64
C VAL A 287 2.26 -16.91 -28.57
N ASP A 288 1.53 -16.25 -27.67
CA ASP A 288 0.07 -16.42 -27.53
C ASP A 288 -0.69 -15.68 -28.62
N GLY A 289 -0.11 -14.59 -29.12
CA GLY A 289 -0.65 -13.78 -30.21
C GLY A 289 -1.01 -12.36 -29.81
N PHE A 290 -1.81 -11.69 -30.64
CA PHE A 290 -2.26 -10.33 -30.38
C PHE A 290 -3.28 -10.28 -29.23
N TRP A 291 -3.32 -9.17 -28.49
CA TRP A 291 -4.43 -8.88 -27.56
C TRP A 291 -5.79 -8.82 -28.25
N CYS A 292 -5.79 -8.34 -29.49
CA CYS A 292 -6.97 -8.29 -30.33
C CYS A 292 -6.62 -8.68 -31.76
N THR A 293 -7.51 -9.43 -32.42
CA THR A 293 -7.33 -9.83 -33.83
C THR A 293 -8.37 -9.25 -34.78
N GLU A 294 -9.54 -8.87 -34.29
CA GLU A 294 -10.66 -8.36 -35.09
C GLU A 294 -11.28 -7.14 -34.41
N ALA A 295 -11.68 -6.14 -35.21
CA ALA A 295 -12.25 -4.90 -34.70
C ALA A 295 -11.41 -4.24 -33.58
N CYS A 296 -10.09 -4.24 -33.77
CA CYS A 296 -9.14 -3.79 -32.78
C CYS A 296 -9.12 -2.28 -32.68
N ASP A 297 -8.90 -1.82 -31.47
CA ASP A 297 -8.91 -0.39 -31.19
C ASP A 297 -7.72 0.31 -31.84
N GLY A 298 -7.96 1.31 -32.69
CA GLY A 298 -6.88 2.09 -33.28
C GLY A 298 -6.06 2.87 -32.24
N ASP A 299 -6.61 3.14 -31.05
CA ASP A 299 -5.84 3.77 -29.96
C ASP A 299 -5.05 2.76 -29.11
N ALA A 300 -5.37 1.45 -29.21
CA ALA A 300 -4.61 0.43 -28.52
C ALA A 300 -3.44 0.00 -29.41
N ARG A 301 -2.21 0.13 -28.92
CA ARG A 301 -0.97 -0.31 -29.62
C ARG A 301 -0.90 -1.84 -29.89
N ASN A 302 -1.99 -2.57 -29.67
CA ASN A 302 -2.24 -3.99 -29.89
C ASN A 302 -0.99 -4.89 -29.77
N PRO A 303 -0.47 -5.11 -28.54
CA PRO A 303 0.77 -5.83 -28.35
C PRO A 303 0.62 -7.33 -28.69
N ILE A 304 1.73 -7.93 -29.10
CA ILE A 304 1.90 -9.37 -29.26
C ILE A 304 2.42 -9.92 -27.95
N ARG A 305 1.76 -10.93 -27.38
CA ARG A 305 2.18 -11.55 -26.12
C ARG A 305 3.04 -12.78 -26.33
N SER A 306 4.07 -12.91 -25.51
CA SER A 306 4.81 -14.15 -25.29
C SER A 306 4.67 -14.64 -23.86
N ARG A 307 4.81 -15.96 -23.67
CA ARG A 307 4.76 -16.60 -22.35
C ARG A 307 6.04 -16.39 -21.53
N SER A 308 7.16 -16.10 -22.21
CA SER A 308 8.45 -15.82 -21.58
C SER A 308 8.92 -14.43 -21.98
N GLU A 309 9.73 -13.79 -21.12
CA GLU A 309 10.35 -12.51 -21.44
C GLU A 309 11.33 -12.64 -22.59
N VAL A 310 11.33 -11.65 -23.48
CA VAL A 310 12.27 -11.51 -24.60
C VAL A 310 12.97 -10.16 -24.50
N ARG A 311 14.22 -10.08 -24.98
CA ARG A 311 14.89 -8.79 -25.14
C ARG A 311 14.24 -8.04 -26.29
N MET A 312 13.94 -6.75 -26.12
CA MET A 312 13.24 -5.98 -27.16
C MET A 312 14.05 -5.86 -28.45
N SER A 313 15.38 -5.82 -28.37
CA SER A 313 16.26 -5.85 -29.54
C SER A 313 16.18 -7.16 -30.35
N ASP A 314 16.06 -8.31 -29.66
CA ASP A 314 15.90 -9.62 -30.29
C ASP A 314 14.50 -9.76 -30.89
N PHE A 315 13.47 -9.31 -30.16
CA PHE A 315 12.09 -9.24 -30.63
C PHE A 315 11.98 -8.39 -31.90
N ALA A 316 12.54 -7.18 -31.87
CA ALA A 316 12.60 -6.28 -33.01
C ALA A 316 13.29 -6.95 -34.22
N SER A 317 14.42 -7.61 -34.00
CA SER A 317 15.18 -8.27 -35.07
C SER A 317 14.44 -9.46 -35.68
N ALA A 318 13.66 -10.19 -34.88
CA ALA A 318 12.89 -11.35 -35.33
C ALA A 318 11.54 -11.00 -36.00
N LEU A 319 11.03 -9.78 -35.79
CA LEU A 319 9.71 -9.36 -36.23
C LEU A 319 9.73 -8.71 -37.62
N THR A 320 8.84 -9.15 -38.49
CA THR A 320 8.49 -8.47 -39.75
C THR A 320 6.99 -8.19 -39.86
N ALA A 321 6.60 -7.03 -40.36
CA ALA A 321 5.20 -6.64 -40.52
C ALA A 321 4.84 -6.23 -41.96
N VAL A 322 3.61 -6.56 -42.40
CA VAL A 322 3.09 -6.28 -43.74
C VAL A 322 1.67 -5.75 -43.64
N ASP A 323 1.36 -4.66 -44.35
CA ASP A 323 -0.02 -4.18 -44.53
C ASP A 323 -0.73 -5.08 -45.55
N ILE A 324 -1.86 -5.66 -45.15
CA ILE A 324 -2.67 -6.58 -45.95
C ILE A 324 -4.10 -6.05 -46.16
N THR A 325 -4.29 -4.74 -46.01
CA THR A 325 -5.59 -4.08 -46.16
C THR A 325 -6.12 -4.19 -47.59
N SER A 326 -5.25 -4.05 -48.60
CA SER A 326 -5.61 -4.25 -50.00
C SER A 326 -5.25 -5.65 -50.50
N ALA A 327 -6.11 -6.24 -51.33
CA ALA A 327 -5.86 -7.55 -51.93
C ALA A 327 -4.77 -7.54 -53.04
N THR A 328 -4.45 -6.37 -53.59
CA THR A 328 -3.60 -6.20 -54.79
C THR A 328 -2.20 -5.65 -54.52
N GLY A 329 -1.88 -5.29 -53.27
CA GLY A 329 -0.56 -4.80 -52.90
C GLY A 329 -0.33 -4.89 -51.39
N ALA A 330 0.25 -5.99 -50.94
CA ALA A 330 0.72 -6.13 -49.58
C ALA A 330 2.05 -5.36 -49.44
N GLY A 331 1.98 -4.08 -49.03
CA GLY A 331 3.16 -3.26 -48.82
C GLY A 331 3.91 -3.71 -47.56
N ARG A 332 5.16 -4.17 -47.71
CA ARG A 332 6.03 -4.41 -46.56
C ARG A 332 6.19 -3.09 -45.80
N LEU A 333 5.85 -3.10 -44.52
CA LEU A 333 6.08 -1.92 -43.68
C LEU A 333 7.59 -1.72 -43.54
N GLN A 334 8.03 -0.46 -43.55
CA GLN A 334 9.43 -0.10 -43.34
C GLN A 334 9.64 0.28 -41.88
N LYS A 335 10.77 -0.13 -41.32
CA LYS A 335 11.21 0.35 -40.02
C LYS A 335 11.71 1.78 -40.17
N THR A 336 11.19 2.69 -39.36
CA THR A 336 11.46 4.13 -39.48
C THR A 336 12.34 4.66 -38.36
N THR A 337 12.43 3.94 -37.25
CA THR A 337 13.25 4.35 -36.11
C THR A 337 14.68 3.82 -36.28
N PRO A 338 15.73 4.66 -36.11
CA PRO A 338 17.08 4.14 -35.94
C PRO A 338 17.10 3.18 -34.74
N LYS A 339 17.91 2.13 -34.86
CA LYS A 339 18.05 1.04 -33.87
C LYS A 339 18.20 1.65 -32.47
N ARG A 340 17.16 1.55 -31.61
CA ARG A 340 17.19 2.01 -30.21
C ARG A 340 18.43 1.39 -29.56
N GLU A 341 19.27 2.20 -28.90
CA GLU A 341 20.36 1.64 -28.10
C GLU A 341 19.73 0.82 -26.97
N PRO A 342 20.12 -0.45 -26.79
CA PRO A 342 19.54 -1.28 -25.73
C PRO A 342 19.82 -0.64 -24.37
N GLU A 343 18.78 -0.18 -23.67
CA GLU A 343 18.89 0.21 -22.28
C GLU A 343 19.00 -1.05 -21.41
N GLU A 344 19.77 -0.97 -20.32
CA GLU A 344 19.91 -2.07 -19.37
C GLU A 344 18.55 -2.40 -18.74
N GLY A 345 17.98 -3.56 -19.07
CA GLY A 345 16.66 -3.98 -18.61
C GLY A 345 15.52 -3.89 -19.64
N ASP A 346 15.79 -3.66 -20.92
CA ASP A 346 14.76 -3.62 -21.99
C ASP A 346 14.25 -5.04 -22.38
N THR A 347 13.58 -5.71 -21.44
CA THR A 347 12.92 -7.01 -21.60
C THR A 347 11.41 -6.92 -21.35
N GLY A 348 10.64 -7.82 -21.95
CA GLY A 348 9.20 -7.87 -21.74
C GLY A 348 8.56 -9.15 -22.27
N TYR A 349 7.32 -9.43 -21.85
CA TYR A 349 6.51 -10.59 -22.28
C TYR A 349 5.90 -10.38 -23.68
N GLY A 350 6.70 -9.84 -24.61
CA GLY A 350 6.29 -9.45 -25.95
C GLY A 350 6.34 -7.94 -26.15
N GLY A 351 5.75 -7.46 -27.25
CA GLY A 351 5.87 -6.07 -27.67
C GLY A 351 4.94 -5.72 -28.83
N THR A 352 4.94 -4.44 -29.19
CA THR A 352 4.19 -3.87 -30.30
C THR A 352 5.05 -3.84 -31.57
N ILE A 353 4.47 -3.55 -32.74
CA ILE A 353 5.29 -3.38 -33.94
C ILE A 353 6.15 -2.10 -33.84
N GLU A 354 5.69 -1.12 -33.07
CA GLU A 354 6.38 0.12 -32.75
C GLU A 354 7.65 -0.14 -31.95
N ASP A 355 7.58 -1.05 -30.97
CA ASP A 355 8.76 -1.51 -30.21
C ASP A 355 9.76 -2.24 -31.13
N ALA A 356 9.29 -2.83 -32.23
CA ALA A 356 10.12 -3.43 -33.26
C ALA A 356 10.69 -2.43 -34.28
N GLY A 357 10.42 -1.12 -34.11
CA GLY A 357 10.92 -0.02 -34.94
C GLY A 357 10.05 0.35 -36.14
N TYR A 358 8.83 -0.20 -36.24
CA TYR A 358 7.85 0.21 -37.24
C TYR A 358 7.17 1.54 -36.84
N THR A 359 6.61 2.25 -37.82
CA THR A 359 5.71 3.37 -37.52
C THR A 359 4.51 2.87 -36.72
N ALA A 360 3.92 3.76 -35.90
CA ALA A 360 2.66 3.51 -35.23
C ALA A 360 1.62 2.88 -36.17
N GLN A 361 0.93 1.86 -35.69
CA GLN A 361 -0.10 1.16 -36.46
C GLN A 361 -1.11 2.17 -36.98
N LEU A 362 -1.26 2.24 -38.31
CA LEU A 362 -2.24 3.13 -38.89
C LEU A 362 -3.66 2.60 -38.55
N PRO A 363 -4.58 3.48 -38.14
CA PRO A 363 -5.97 3.12 -37.95
C PRO A 363 -6.63 2.68 -39.26
N ASP A 364 -7.70 1.89 -39.15
CA ASP A 364 -8.43 1.31 -40.28
C ASP A 364 -7.53 0.55 -41.27
N ARG A 365 -6.72 -0.35 -40.73
CA ARG A 365 -5.80 -1.21 -41.48
C ARG A 365 -5.84 -2.62 -40.97
N ARG A 366 -5.49 -3.55 -41.86
CA ARG A 366 -5.25 -4.95 -41.51
C ARG A 366 -3.80 -5.27 -41.78
N TYR A 367 -3.12 -5.89 -40.83
CA TYR A 367 -1.71 -6.25 -40.98
C TYR A 367 -1.45 -7.70 -40.59
N ALA A 368 -0.39 -8.25 -41.17
CA ALA A 368 0.17 -9.54 -40.79
C ALA A 368 1.56 -9.32 -40.19
N VAL A 369 1.82 -9.95 -39.05
CA VAL A 369 3.14 -9.95 -38.40
C VAL A 369 3.69 -11.36 -38.40
N THR A 370 4.96 -11.49 -38.73
CA THR A 370 5.73 -12.73 -38.65
C THR A 370 6.83 -12.57 -37.61
N ILE A 371 6.98 -13.56 -36.73
CA ILE A 371 8.09 -13.69 -35.79
C ILE A 371 8.89 -14.93 -36.19
N ALA A 372 10.20 -14.72 -36.40
CA ALA A 372 11.11 -15.77 -36.82
C ALA A 372 11.30 -16.86 -35.74
N PRO A 373 11.49 -18.14 -36.13
CA PRO A 373 11.68 -19.26 -35.20
C PRO A 373 12.91 -19.12 -34.30
N GLY A 374 13.89 -18.31 -34.72
CA GLY A 374 15.14 -18.07 -33.99
C GLY A 374 15.02 -17.12 -32.81
N LEU A 375 13.86 -16.50 -32.55
CA LEU A 375 13.66 -15.64 -31.39
C LEU A 375 13.98 -16.41 -30.10
N LYS A 376 14.73 -15.77 -29.20
CA LYS A 376 15.12 -16.32 -27.90
C LYS A 376 14.48 -15.54 -26.75
N SER A 377 14.05 -16.24 -25.71
CA SER A 377 13.70 -15.61 -24.43
C SER A 377 14.93 -15.37 -23.56
N VAL A 378 14.78 -14.52 -22.54
CA VAL A 378 15.84 -14.11 -21.61
C VAL A 378 16.46 -15.31 -20.88
N ASP A 379 15.65 -16.33 -20.61
CA ASP A 379 16.06 -17.61 -19.99
C ASP A 379 16.71 -18.60 -20.98
N GLY A 380 16.87 -18.22 -22.24
CA GLY A 380 17.57 -18.98 -23.28
C GLY A 380 16.71 -19.97 -24.06
N GLN A 381 15.40 -20.06 -23.84
CA GLN A 381 14.53 -20.87 -24.69
C GLN A 381 14.48 -20.29 -26.11
N THR A 382 14.20 -21.13 -27.10
CA THR A 382 14.04 -20.72 -28.51
C THR A 382 12.59 -20.96 -28.95
N LEU A 383 12.03 -20.05 -29.76
CA LEU A 383 10.66 -20.17 -30.23
C LEU A 383 10.46 -21.48 -31.03
N GLY A 384 11.36 -21.77 -31.98
CA GLY A 384 11.45 -23.06 -32.67
C GLY A 384 10.45 -23.28 -33.82
N TYR A 385 9.50 -22.36 -34.00
CA TYR A 385 8.55 -22.34 -35.10
C TYR A 385 8.33 -20.90 -35.57
N THR A 386 8.00 -20.73 -36.84
CA THR A 386 7.62 -19.41 -37.38
C THR A 386 6.23 -19.10 -36.85
N TRP A 387 6.05 -17.97 -36.18
CA TRP A 387 4.73 -17.52 -35.76
C TRP A 387 4.23 -16.43 -36.72
N ILE A 388 2.97 -16.53 -37.15
CA ILE A 388 2.29 -15.47 -37.90
C ILE A 388 1.00 -15.11 -37.17
N GLY A 389 0.76 -13.83 -36.99
CA GLY A 389 -0.50 -13.29 -36.51
C GLY A 389 -1.10 -12.33 -37.53
N VAL A 390 -2.43 -12.21 -37.51
CA VAL A 390 -3.18 -11.22 -38.29
C VAL A 390 -4.06 -10.42 -37.35
N ALA A 391 -4.04 -9.10 -37.47
CA ALA A 391 -4.93 -8.21 -36.76
C ALA A 391 -5.59 -7.21 -37.71
N GLU A 392 -6.86 -6.92 -37.43
CA GLU A 392 -7.62 -5.86 -38.07
C GLU A 392 -7.83 -4.72 -37.08
N ASN A 393 -7.19 -3.59 -37.34
CA ASN A 393 -7.45 -2.35 -36.62
C ASN A 393 -8.61 -1.60 -37.26
N TRP A 394 -9.51 -1.13 -36.41
CA TRP A 394 -10.51 -0.13 -36.72
C TRP A 394 -9.92 1.28 -36.61
N HIS A 395 -10.74 2.29 -36.90
CA HIS A 395 -10.40 3.67 -36.59
C HIS A 395 -10.15 3.85 -35.09
N MET A 396 -9.40 4.89 -34.73
CA MET A 396 -9.25 5.32 -33.33
C MET A 396 -10.62 5.60 -32.71
N ARG A 397 -10.72 5.59 -31.38
CA ARG A 397 -11.98 5.80 -30.67
C ARG A 397 -12.58 7.15 -31.05
N ALA A 398 -13.89 7.10 -31.24
CA ALA A 398 -14.72 8.26 -31.37
C ALA A 398 -14.96 8.86 -29.99
N PHE A 399 -14.73 10.16 -29.86
CA PHE A 399 -14.98 10.87 -28.61
C PHE A 399 -15.23 12.35 -28.86
N THR A 400 -15.82 13.00 -27.87
CA THR A 400 -15.82 14.46 -27.73
C THR A 400 -15.11 14.87 -26.45
N SER A 401 -14.44 16.03 -26.48
CA SER A 401 -13.88 16.68 -25.29
C SER A 401 -14.36 18.12 -25.25
N PHE A 402 -14.86 18.55 -24.09
CA PHE A 402 -15.47 19.86 -23.94
C PHE A 402 -15.24 20.45 -22.54
N GLY A 403 -13.97 20.47 -22.12
CA GLY A 403 -13.54 21.12 -20.88
C GLY A 403 -14.39 20.72 -19.67
N GLU A 404 -14.63 19.40 -19.49
CA GLU A 404 -15.48 18.85 -18.42
C GLU A 404 -15.12 19.49 -17.07
N GLY A 405 -16.00 20.34 -16.55
CA GLY A 405 -15.69 21.14 -15.37
C GLY A 405 -16.14 22.60 -15.46
N GLN A 406 -15.31 23.47 -14.90
CA GLN A 406 -15.51 24.90 -14.81
C GLN A 406 -14.54 25.58 -15.78
N GLY A 407 -14.95 26.65 -16.46
CA GLY A 407 -14.11 27.31 -17.47
C GLY A 407 -14.27 28.81 -17.52
N VAL A 408 -13.18 29.53 -17.80
CA VAL A 408 -13.18 30.97 -18.08
C VAL A 408 -13.06 31.19 -19.58
N TRP A 409 -13.91 32.05 -20.14
CA TRP A 409 -13.81 32.51 -21.51
C TRP A 409 -13.79 34.03 -21.51
N GLU A 410 -12.68 34.62 -21.96
CA GLU A 410 -12.59 36.09 -22.02
C GLU A 410 -13.65 36.63 -22.97
N LYS A 411 -14.36 37.69 -22.56
CA LYS A 411 -15.47 38.27 -23.35
C LYS A 411 -15.06 38.64 -24.78
N ASP A 412 -13.79 38.99 -25.00
CA ASP A 412 -13.26 39.41 -26.30
C ASP A 412 -12.83 38.22 -27.19
N GLY A 413 -12.88 36.98 -26.67
CA GLY A 413 -12.66 35.74 -27.41
C GLY A 413 -13.81 35.35 -28.36
N GLY A 414 -14.89 36.12 -28.38
CA GLY A 414 -16.06 35.90 -29.24
C GLY A 414 -17.05 34.87 -28.67
N ALA A 415 -18.12 34.59 -29.43
CA ALA A 415 -19.25 33.77 -28.98
C ALA A 415 -19.17 32.28 -29.41
N GLN A 416 -17.97 31.80 -29.75
CA GLN A 416 -17.76 30.41 -30.19
C GLN A 416 -16.88 29.69 -29.17
N LEU A 417 -17.49 28.84 -28.35
CA LEU A 417 -16.75 28.00 -27.41
C LEU A 417 -16.19 26.77 -28.12
N PRO A 418 -14.88 26.50 -28.06
CA PRO A 418 -14.30 25.35 -28.72
C PRO A 418 -14.65 24.05 -27.98
N PHE A 419 -15.07 23.04 -28.74
CA PHE A 419 -15.06 21.64 -28.31
C PHE A 419 -14.29 20.83 -29.34
N TYR A 420 -13.78 19.68 -28.94
CA TYR A 420 -13.06 18.79 -29.83
C TYR A 420 -13.87 17.54 -30.10
N ALA A 421 -13.78 17.04 -31.34
CA ALA A 421 -14.30 15.75 -31.72
C ALA A 421 -13.28 14.99 -32.58
N ARG A 422 -13.32 13.66 -32.49
CA ARG A 422 -12.61 12.75 -33.39
C ARG A 422 -13.55 11.61 -33.75
N ASN A 423 -13.57 11.21 -35.02
CA ASN A 423 -14.31 10.04 -35.50
C ASN A 423 -15.83 10.05 -35.19
N MET A 424 -16.41 11.25 -35.07
CA MET A 424 -17.84 11.47 -34.88
C MET A 424 -18.48 11.93 -36.20
N VAL A 425 -19.72 11.51 -36.46
CA VAL A 425 -20.57 12.01 -37.55
C VAL A 425 -21.42 13.18 -37.08
N ASP A 426 -21.96 13.08 -35.87
CA ASP A 426 -22.85 14.08 -35.29
C ASP A 426 -22.69 14.17 -33.76
N VAL A 427 -23.13 15.31 -33.24
CA VAL A 427 -23.25 15.60 -31.81
C VAL A 427 -24.56 16.33 -31.55
N THR A 428 -25.04 16.25 -30.31
CA THR A 428 -26.11 17.13 -29.82
C THR A 428 -25.50 18.16 -28.88
N GLN A 429 -25.83 19.44 -29.04
CA GLN A 429 -25.25 20.52 -28.26
C GLN A 429 -26.32 21.38 -27.55
N TRP A 430 -25.97 21.91 -26.38
CA TRP A 430 -26.76 22.85 -25.60
C TRP A 430 -25.89 24.01 -25.15
N ALA A 431 -26.49 25.20 -25.06
CA ALA A 431 -25.96 26.35 -24.32
C ALA A 431 -27.14 27.10 -23.72
N VAL A 432 -27.18 27.19 -22.40
CA VAL A 432 -28.24 27.89 -21.66
C VAL A 432 -27.64 28.86 -20.65
N PRO A 433 -28.24 30.04 -20.45
CA PRO A 433 -27.79 30.97 -19.42
C PRO A 433 -27.99 30.37 -18.03
N VAL A 434 -27.09 30.67 -17.10
CA VAL A 434 -27.18 30.30 -15.68
C VAL A 434 -27.33 31.58 -14.86
N ARG A 435 -28.38 31.65 -14.03
CA ARG A 435 -28.55 32.80 -13.13
C ARG A 435 -27.73 32.61 -11.86
N PRO A 436 -27.24 33.68 -11.21
CA PRO A 436 -26.40 33.55 -10.01
C PRO A 436 -26.98 32.65 -8.91
N PRO A 437 -28.30 32.70 -8.57
CA PRO A 437 -28.88 31.81 -7.55
C PRO A 437 -28.94 30.33 -7.95
N GLU A 438 -28.78 30.01 -9.24
CA GLU A 438 -28.81 28.64 -9.78
C GLU A 438 -27.41 28.03 -9.89
N LEU A 439 -26.35 28.85 -9.80
CA LEU A 439 -24.97 28.44 -10.06
C LEU A 439 -24.49 27.35 -9.10
N MET A 440 -24.59 27.58 -7.79
CA MET A 440 -24.13 26.62 -6.78
C MET A 440 -24.89 25.28 -6.84
N PRO A 441 -26.24 25.26 -6.86
CA PRO A 441 -26.99 24.01 -7.05
C PRO A 441 -26.64 23.26 -8.35
N LEU A 442 -26.36 24.00 -9.43
CA LEU A 442 -25.91 23.40 -10.69
C LEU A 442 -24.52 22.77 -10.54
N LEU A 443 -23.54 23.47 -9.96
CA LEU A 443 -22.17 22.99 -9.79
C LEU A 443 -22.11 21.74 -8.91
N ALA A 444 -22.78 21.76 -7.75
CA ALA A 444 -22.85 20.60 -6.85
C ALA A 444 -23.40 19.36 -7.57
N ARG A 445 -24.51 19.53 -8.30
CA ARG A 445 -25.12 18.44 -9.09
C ARG A 445 -24.21 17.95 -10.23
N LEU A 446 -23.54 18.85 -10.94
CA LEU A 446 -22.65 18.47 -12.03
C LEU A 446 -21.41 17.75 -11.51
N GLN A 447 -20.81 18.19 -10.40
CA GLN A 447 -19.68 17.51 -9.77
C GLN A 447 -20.06 16.09 -9.33
N ASP A 448 -21.22 15.90 -8.70
CA ASP A 448 -21.72 14.56 -8.31
C ASP A 448 -21.86 13.61 -9.52
N GLN A 449 -22.13 14.16 -10.71
CA GLN A 449 -22.23 13.42 -11.96
C GLN A 449 -20.98 13.51 -12.85
N ASN A 450 -19.84 13.98 -12.33
CA ASN A 450 -18.60 14.18 -13.09
C ASN A 450 -18.80 14.95 -14.41
N PHE A 451 -19.65 15.98 -14.37
CA PHE A 451 -19.99 16.83 -15.51
C PHE A 451 -20.59 16.08 -16.72
N HIS A 452 -21.25 14.95 -16.47
CA HIS A 452 -21.88 14.10 -17.49
C HIS A 452 -23.39 14.30 -17.67
N GLN A 453 -23.88 15.52 -17.42
CA GLN A 453 -25.31 15.86 -17.50
C GLN A 453 -25.54 17.04 -18.43
N SER A 454 -26.62 17.03 -19.24
CA SER A 454 -27.00 18.13 -20.12
C SER A 454 -28.15 18.98 -19.55
N PRO A 455 -28.34 20.22 -20.05
CA PRO A 455 -29.58 20.96 -19.86
C PRO A 455 -30.81 20.16 -20.30
N SER A 456 -31.96 20.48 -19.69
CA SER A 456 -33.25 19.92 -20.10
C SER A 456 -33.63 20.36 -21.52
N GLY A 457 -34.28 19.48 -22.28
CA GLY A 457 -34.71 19.73 -23.66
C GLY A 457 -33.91 18.95 -24.70
N ALA A 458 -34.36 18.98 -25.96
CA ALA A 458 -33.84 18.12 -27.02
C ALA A 458 -32.40 18.46 -27.48
N GLY A 459 -31.93 19.69 -27.23
CA GLY A 459 -30.67 20.19 -27.76
C GLY A 459 -30.71 20.43 -29.28
N ILE A 460 -29.57 20.84 -29.84
CA ILE A 460 -29.41 21.06 -31.28
C ILE A 460 -28.51 19.96 -31.84
N VAL A 461 -29.04 19.13 -32.74
CA VAL A 461 -28.24 18.12 -33.45
C VAL A 461 -27.44 18.80 -34.55
N ARG A 462 -26.13 18.54 -34.58
CA ARG A 462 -25.20 19.09 -35.55
C ARG A 462 -24.31 18.00 -36.13
N THR A 463 -24.22 17.94 -37.45
CA THR A 463 -23.19 17.14 -38.13
C THR A 463 -21.81 17.74 -37.87
N VAL A 464 -20.90 16.92 -37.36
CA VAL A 464 -19.49 17.26 -37.20
C VAL A 464 -18.71 16.47 -38.25
N GLY A 465 -18.21 17.19 -39.25
CA GLY A 465 -17.41 16.60 -40.33
C GLY A 465 -15.93 16.58 -39.97
N GLY A 466 -15.14 15.79 -40.69
CA GLY A 466 -13.75 15.66 -40.32
C GLY A 466 -12.89 14.74 -41.17
N THR A 467 -11.58 14.84 -40.98
CA THR A 467 -10.63 13.82 -41.45
C THR A 467 -10.60 12.71 -40.39
N PRO A 468 -10.89 11.44 -40.76
CA PRO A 468 -10.79 10.33 -39.81
C PRO A 468 -9.43 10.30 -39.09
N ASP A 469 -9.47 9.89 -37.82
CA ASP A 469 -8.34 9.72 -36.92
C ASP A 469 -7.54 11.01 -36.62
N ARG A 470 -8.13 12.18 -36.89
CA ARG A 470 -7.61 13.48 -36.50
C ARG A 470 -8.52 14.14 -35.48
N LEU A 471 -7.92 14.70 -34.43
CA LEU A 471 -8.62 15.57 -33.50
C LEU A 471 -8.92 16.89 -34.19
N GLN A 472 -10.17 17.34 -34.13
CA GLN A 472 -10.62 18.58 -34.76
C GLN A 472 -11.40 19.43 -33.78
N SER A 473 -11.21 20.75 -33.89
CA SER A 473 -11.92 21.74 -33.09
C SER A 473 -13.17 22.22 -33.82
N HIS A 474 -14.25 22.37 -33.07
CA HIS A 474 -15.54 22.87 -33.52
C HIS A 474 -16.03 23.96 -32.56
N GLY A 475 -16.57 25.06 -33.10
CA GLY A 475 -17.14 26.15 -32.28
C GLY A 475 -18.61 25.89 -31.92
N LEU A 476 -18.96 25.96 -30.64
CA LEU A 476 -20.32 25.96 -30.12
C LEU A 476 -20.78 27.41 -29.93
N ASP A 477 -21.83 27.81 -30.63
CA ASP A 477 -22.39 29.17 -30.54
C ASP A 477 -23.11 29.39 -29.20
N VAL A 478 -22.57 30.31 -28.39
CA VAL A 478 -23.15 30.70 -27.11
C VAL A 478 -23.81 32.06 -27.11
N ALA A 479 -23.89 32.76 -28.25
CA ALA A 479 -24.37 34.15 -28.31
C ALA A 479 -25.77 34.33 -27.67
N LYS A 480 -26.64 33.33 -27.80
CA LYS A 480 -28.01 33.35 -27.23
C LYS A 480 -28.06 33.13 -25.72
N ALA A 481 -26.99 32.62 -25.12
CA ALA A 481 -26.88 32.39 -23.67
C ALA A 481 -26.21 33.57 -22.95
N LEU A 482 -25.67 34.56 -23.69
CA LEU A 482 -25.00 35.73 -23.13
C LEU A 482 -25.95 36.90 -22.95
N GLN A 483 -25.60 37.79 -22.02
CA GLN A 483 -26.26 39.09 -21.87
C GLN A 483 -25.95 40.00 -23.07
N PRO A 484 -26.70 41.10 -23.29
CA PRO A 484 -26.43 42.05 -24.37
C PRO A 484 -25.00 42.63 -24.39
N GLY A 485 -24.33 42.66 -23.23
CA GLY A 485 -22.92 43.09 -23.09
C GLY A 485 -21.88 42.02 -23.47
N GLY A 486 -22.31 40.83 -23.93
CA GLY A 486 -21.41 39.73 -24.30
C GLY A 486 -20.83 38.96 -23.11
N THR A 487 -21.33 39.18 -21.90
CA THR A 487 -20.89 38.49 -20.68
C THR A 487 -22.00 37.63 -20.08
N GLY A 488 -21.65 36.72 -19.18
CA GLY A 488 -22.60 35.92 -18.42
C GLY A 488 -22.07 34.54 -18.04
N LEU A 489 -22.83 33.86 -17.18
CA LEU A 489 -22.62 32.46 -16.84
C LEU A 489 -23.49 31.59 -17.75
N LEU A 490 -22.94 30.51 -18.27
CA LEU A 490 -23.66 29.58 -19.11
C LEU A 490 -23.31 28.13 -18.79
N TRP A 491 -24.28 27.25 -18.98
CA TRP A 491 -24.09 25.81 -18.96
C TRP A 491 -24.12 25.33 -20.40
N ALA A 492 -22.98 24.82 -20.87
CA ALA A 492 -22.87 24.24 -22.20
C ALA A 492 -22.60 22.74 -22.10
N SER A 493 -23.15 22.00 -23.07
CA SER A 493 -22.98 20.55 -23.14
C SER A 493 -22.84 20.08 -24.59
N VAL A 494 -22.07 19.03 -24.78
CA VAL A 494 -21.99 18.26 -26.03
C VAL A 494 -22.24 16.79 -25.69
N LYS A 495 -23.20 16.16 -26.36
CA LYS A 495 -23.49 14.74 -26.27
C LYS A 495 -23.05 14.04 -27.54
N GLU A 496 -22.25 12.99 -27.38
CA GLU A 496 -21.76 12.16 -28.47
C GLU A 496 -22.92 11.50 -29.22
N GLY A 497 -23.01 11.79 -30.52
CA GLY A 497 -23.94 11.18 -31.45
C GLY A 497 -23.35 9.93 -32.11
N LYS A 498 -23.55 9.73 -33.41
CA LYS A 498 -23.10 8.53 -34.14
C LYS A 498 -21.59 8.59 -34.47
N PRO A 499 -20.78 7.56 -34.16
CA PRO A 499 -19.42 7.42 -34.69
C PRO A 499 -19.38 7.18 -36.20
N ILE A 500 -18.25 7.46 -36.84
CA ILE A 500 -18.00 7.01 -38.22
C ILE A 500 -17.99 5.46 -38.31
N PRO A 501 -18.23 4.85 -39.49
CA PRO A 501 -18.11 3.41 -39.66
C PRO A 501 -16.75 2.88 -39.20
N ARG A 502 -16.70 1.67 -38.62
CA ARG A 502 -15.47 1.05 -38.10
C ARG A 502 -14.75 1.93 -37.06
N SER A 503 -15.51 2.68 -36.26
CA SER A 503 -15.05 3.35 -35.04
C SER A 503 -16.04 3.07 -33.91
N ARG A 504 -15.59 3.15 -32.66
CA ARG A 504 -16.43 2.97 -31.47
C ARG A 504 -16.14 4.05 -30.43
N ARG A 505 -17.12 4.29 -29.56
CA ARG A 505 -16.93 5.16 -28.40
C ARG A 505 -16.05 4.48 -27.37
N PHE A 506 -15.54 5.28 -26.43
CA PHE A 506 -14.87 4.73 -25.24
C PHE A 506 -15.85 3.89 -24.38
N THR A 507 -17.10 4.34 -24.31
CA THR A 507 -18.18 3.74 -23.53
C THR A 507 -19.50 3.96 -24.27
N ASP A 508 -20.41 2.99 -24.17
CA ASP A 508 -21.79 3.15 -24.64
C ASP A 508 -22.75 3.55 -23.51
N GLU A 509 -22.24 3.74 -22.29
CA GLU A 509 -23.03 4.27 -21.18
C GLU A 509 -23.56 5.66 -21.50
N GLU A 510 -24.88 5.83 -21.46
CA GLU A 510 -25.53 7.05 -21.92
C GLU A 510 -25.10 8.30 -21.15
N VAL A 511 -24.85 8.16 -19.85
CA VAL A 511 -24.40 9.25 -18.99
C VAL A 511 -23.05 9.77 -19.48
N GLN A 512 -22.06 8.89 -19.65
CA GLN A 512 -20.68 9.26 -20.00
C GLN A 512 -20.52 9.85 -21.41
N ARG A 513 -21.55 9.72 -22.27
CA ARG A 513 -21.58 10.33 -23.62
C ARG A 513 -21.79 11.84 -23.60
N THR A 514 -22.22 12.42 -22.49
CA THR A 514 -22.44 13.87 -22.38
C THR A 514 -21.24 14.49 -21.70
N LYS A 515 -20.63 15.50 -22.32
CA LYS A 515 -19.57 16.33 -21.73
C LYS A 515 -20.12 17.73 -21.48
N SER A 516 -20.01 18.21 -20.26
CA SER A 516 -20.59 19.49 -19.87
C SER A 516 -19.61 20.39 -19.16
N THR A 517 -19.84 21.68 -19.32
CA THR A 517 -19.02 22.70 -18.68
C THR A 517 -19.89 23.85 -18.24
N VAL A 518 -19.53 24.45 -17.10
CA VAL A 518 -20.06 25.75 -16.69
C VAL A 518 -19.00 26.79 -17.03
N VAL A 519 -19.35 27.69 -17.94
CA VAL A 519 -18.44 28.70 -18.46
C VAL A 519 -18.87 30.07 -18.01
N GLN A 520 -17.91 30.84 -17.52
CA GLN A 520 -18.04 32.27 -17.31
C GLN A 520 -17.45 33.01 -18.51
N VAL A 521 -18.31 33.69 -19.27
CA VAL A 521 -17.87 34.66 -20.28
C VAL A 521 -17.77 36.02 -19.59
N THR A 522 -16.57 36.47 -19.29
CA THR A 522 -16.34 37.60 -18.39
C THR A 522 -15.04 38.33 -18.72
N ASN A 523 -14.88 39.54 -18.20
CA ASN A 523 -13.57 40.20 -18.10
C ASN A 523 -13.12 40.34 -16.63
N LEU A 524 -13.80 39.72 -15.68
CA LEU A 524 -13.40 39.69 -14.28
C LEU A 524 -12.56 38.43 -14.00
N GLY A 525 -11.36 38.62 -13.43
CA GLY A 525 -10.56 37.57 -12.85
C GLY A 525 -10.72 37.56 -11.33
N ILE A 526 -10.84 36.39 -10.71
CA ILE A 526 -10.93 36.25 -9.26
C ILE A 526 -9.79 35.35 -8.79
N THR A 527 -9.00 35.85 -7.83
CA THR A 527 -8.04 35.03 -7.07
C THR A 527 -8.50 34.95 -5.62
N VAL A 528 -8.54 33.74 -5.07
CA VAL A 528 -8.97 33.48 -3.69
C VAL A 528 -7.83 32.83 -2.92
N LYS A 529 -7.54 33.39 -1.74
CA LYS A 529 -6.69 32.76 -0.73
C LYS A 529 -7.52 32.57 0.53
N ASP A 530 -7.96 31.34 0.77
CA ASP A 530 -8.78 31.00 1.95
C ASP A 530 -7.96 30.41 3.09
N SER A 531 -8.38 30.74 4.31
CA SER A 531 -7.92 30.17 5.56
C SER A 531 -9.10 30.13 6.54
N PRO A 532 -9.03 29.36 7.63
CA PRO A 532 -10.11 29.37 8.61
C PRO A 532 -10.31 30.73 9.32
N GLN A 533 -9.29 31.61 9.32
CA GLN A 533 -9.33 32.92 9.96
C GLN A 533 -9.96 33.99 9.07
N ASN A 534 -9.58 34.00 7.79
CA ASN A 534 -10.11 34.92 6.79
C ASN A 534 -9.87 34.41 5.35
N THR A 535 -10.62 34.98 4.42
CA THR A 535 -10.46 34.74 2.98
C THR A 535 -10.20 36.05 2.29
N LEU A 536 -9.03 36.16 1.66
CA LEU A 536 -8.71 37.26 0.75
C LEU A 536 -9.29 36.95 -0.62
N VAL A 537 -10.03 37.90 -1.18
CA VAL A 537 -10.52 37.88 -2.55
C VAL A 537 -9.90 39.06 -3.28
N PHE A 538 -9.26 38.78 -4.42
CA PHE A 538 -8.67 39.79 -5.30
C PHE A 538 -9.36 39.72 -6.66
N VAL A 539 -9.93 40.84 -7.11
CA VAL A 539 -10.64 40.94 -8.38
C VAL A 539 -9.87 41.86 -9.33
N THR A 540 -9.53 41.34 -10.50
CA THR A 540 -8.81 42.05 -11.56
C THR A 540 -9.58 42.00 -12.88
N ARG A 541 -9.17 42.79 -13.86
CA ARG A 541 -9.57 42.57 -15.25
C ARG A 541 -8.69 41.50 -15.90
N LEU A 542 -9.27 40.64 -16.73
CA LEU A 542 -8.52 39.62 -17.47
C LEU A 542 -7.68 40.24 -18.60
N ASP A 543 -8.24 41.20 -19.32
CA ASP A 543 -7.60 41.84 -20.48
C ASP A 543 -6.30 42.60 -20.16
N ASN A 544 -6.15 43.15 -18.95
CA ASN A 544 -5.00 44.00 -18.60
C ASN A 544 -4.47 43.85 -17.17
N GLY A 545 -5.07 42.98 -16.35
CA GLY A 545 -4.64 42.76 -14.97
C GLY A 545 -4.94 43.91 -13.99
N ALA A 546 -5.62 44.97 -14.41
CA ALA A 546 -5.91 46.11 -13.54
C ALA A 546 -6.89 45.71 -12.42
N PRO A 547 -6.71 46.23 -11.18
CA PRO A 547 -7.63 45.96 -10.08
C PRO A 547 -9.04 46.51 -10.36
N VAL A 548 -10.06 45.76 -9.97
CA VAL A 548 -11.47 46.16 -10.12
C VAL A 548 -12.02 46.62 -8.77
N ALA A 549 -12.16 47.93 -8.61
CA ALA A 549 -12.72 48.52 -7.40
C ALA A 549 -14.26 48.41 -7.35
N ASP A 550 -14.80 48.30 -6.14
CA ASP A 550 -16.23 48.26 -5.87
C ASP A 550 -16.96 47.15 -6.65
N ALA A 551 -16.30 46.01 -6.86
CA ALA A 551 -16.94 44.78 -7.30
C ALA A 551 -17.62 44.12 -6.10
N ARG A 552 -18.88 43.70 -6.25
CA ARG A 552 -19.63 43.03 -5.20
C ARG A 552 -19.19 41.57 -5.14
N VAL A 553 -18.56 41.17 -4.05
CA VAL A 553 -18.09 39.80 -3.80
C VAL A 553 -19.05 39.08 -2.87
N SER A 554 -19.37 37.82 -3.16
CA SER A 554 -20.12 36.94 -2.25
C SER A 554 -19.46 35.57 -2.11
N ILE A 555 -19.46 35.03 -0.90
CA ILE A 555 -19.05 33.64 -0.62
C ILE A 555 -20.33 32.82 -0.43
N VAL A 556 -20.53 31.79 -1.26
CA VAL A 556 -21.74 30.96 -1.25
C VAL A 556 -21.36 29.51 -0.95
N ARG A 557 -22.03 28.90 0.03
CA ARG A 557 -21.81 27.50 0.45
C ARG A 557 -22.58 26.51 -0.41
N THR A 558 -22.25 25.22 -0.31
CA THR A 558 -22.95 24.13 -1.01
C THR A 558 -24.46 24.03 -0.75
N ASP A 559 -24.95 24.52 0.39
CA ASP A 559 -26.39 24.65 0.68
C ASP A 559 -27.07 25.87 0.01
N ASN A 560 -26.34 26.56 -0.87
CA ASN A 560 -26.72 27.79 -1.56
C ASN A 560 -26.92 29.01 -0.63
N SER A 561 -26.52 28.93 0.64
CA SER A 561 -26.54 30.08 1.55
C SER A 561 -25.35 31.00 1.27
N THR A 562 -25.59 32.31 1.32
CA THR A 562 -24.51 33.31 1.28
C THR A 562 -23.89 33.41 2.66
N PHE A 563 -22.62 33.03 2.79
CA PHE A 563 -21.85 33.18 4.02
C PHE A 563 -21.51 34.63 4.31
N TRP A 564 -21.04 35.34 3.29
CA TRP A 564 -20.50 36.69 3.43
C TRP A 564 -20.63 37.45 2.12
N THR A 565 -20.81 38.77 2.21
CA THR A 565 -20.81 39.70 1.08
C THR A 565 -20.00 40.95 1.45
N GLY A 566 -19.30 41.53 0.49
CA GLY A 566 -18.65 42.83 0.60
C GLY A 566 -18.22 43.37 -0.75
N ASN A 567 -17.54 44.52 -0.75
CA ASN A 567 -17.11 45.19 -1.97
C ASN A 567 -15.59 45.32 -1.98
N THR A 568 -14.96 45.16 -3.15
CA THR A 568 -13.52 45.38 -3.29
C THR A 568 -13.14 46.84 -3.10
N GLY A 569 -11.97 47.07 -2.48
CA GLY A 569 -11.36 48.39 -2.37
C GLY A 569 -10.75 48.89 -3.68
N PRO A 570 -10.12 50.09 -3.68
CA PRO A 570 -9.45 50.65 -4.86
C PRO A 570 -8.33 49.77 -5.43
N ASP A 571 -7.75 48.90 -4.60
CA ASP A 571 -6.73 47.92 -4.95
C ASP A 571 -7.31 46.59 -5.47
N GLY A 572 -8.65 46.50 -5.62
CA GLY A 572 -9.33 45.31 -6.10
C GLY A 572 -9.49 44.21 -5.06
N THR A 573 -9.15 44.45 -3.79
CA THR A 573 -9.18 43.41 -2.76
C THR A 573 -10.33 43.57 -1.76
N THR A 574 -10.76 42.47 -1.17
CA THR A 574 -11.59 42.46 0.04
C THR A 574 -11.27 41.24 0.89
N ILE A 575 -11.48 41.33 2.22
CA ILE A 575 -11.19 40.25 3.17
C ILE A 575 -12.46 39.88 3.93
N ALA A 576 -12.91 38.64 3.76
CA ALA A 576 -13.99 38.07 4.55
C ALA A 576 -13.43 37.47 5.85
N PRO A 577 -13.91 37.88 7.05
CA PRO A 577 -13.42 37.33 8.32
C PRO A 577 -14.13 36.01 8.69
N ASN A 578 -13.51 35.22 9.57
CA ASN A 578 -14.08 34.02 10.20
C ASN A 578 -14.52 32.91 9.22
N THR A 579 -13.72 32.68 8.18
CA THR A 579 -14.00 31.81 7.03
C THR A 579 -13.57 30.36 7.26
N ARG A 580 -13.99 29.74 8.36
CA ARG A 580 -13.84 28.28 8.54
C ARG A 580 -14.85 27.54 7.65
N LEU A 581 -14.57 27.54 6.34
CA LEU A 581 -15.47 27.08 5.28
C LEU A 581 -15.24 25.62 4.88
N ARG A 582 -14.03 25.09 5.12
CA ARG A 582 -13.64 23.73 4.73
C ARG A 582 -13.49 22.81 5.94
N ASP A 583 -13.68 21.52 5.69
CA ASP A 583 -13.30 20.44 6.61
C ASP A 583 -11.80 20.13 6.48
N PRO A 584 -10.99 20.21 7.55
CA PRO A 584 -9.58 19.79 7.54
C PRO A 584 -9.35 18.36 7.08
N GLU A 585 -10.29 17.44 7.30
CA GLU A 585 -10.17 16.03 6.90
C GLU A 585 -10.57 15.78 5.44
N SER A 586 -11.19 16.76 4.79
CA SER A 586 -11.70 16.65 3.41
C SER A 586 -11.47 17.95 2.61
N TRP A 587 -10.36 18.65 2.88
CA TRP A 587 -10.09 20.00 2.36
C TRP A 587 -10.04 20.11 0.83
N TRP A 588 -9.83 18.99 0.14
CA TRP A 588 -9.83 18.89 -1.33
C TRP A 588 -11.23 18.88 -1.95
N LYS A 589 -12.29 18.74 -1.14
CA LYS A 589 -13.67 18.75 -1.65
C LYS A 589 -14.13 20.15 -2.02
N PHE A 590 -15.15 20.19 -2.86
CA PHE A 590 -15.89 21.40 -3.17
C PHE A 590 -16.84 21.75 -2.01
N ASP A 591 -16.64 22.92 -1.40
CA ASP A 591 -17.35 23.39 -0.19
C ASP A 591 -18.01 24.77 -0.39
N PHE A 592 -17.45 25.60 -1.28
CA PHE A 592 -17.98 26.94 -1.55
C PHE A 592 -17.54 27.46 -2.92
N ILE A 593 -18.24 28.51 -3.38
CA ILE A 593 -17.79 29.39 -4.47
C ILE A 593 -17.62 30.81 -3.95
N VAL A 594 -16.75 31.57 -4.61
CA VAL A 594 -16.68 33.02 -4.49
C VAL A 594 -17.15 33.61 -5.81
N THR A 595 -18.16 34.49 -5.77
CA THR A 595 -18.63 35.25 -6.95
C THR A 595 -18.20 36.71 -6.85
N ALA A 596 -17.98 37.36 -7.99
CA ALA A 596 -17.75 38.80 -8.09
C ALA A 596 -18.62 39.39 -9.21
N GLU A 597 -19.35 40.47 -8.91
CA GLU A 597 -20.24 41.16 -9.85
C GLU A 597 -19.85 42.64 -9.99
N LYS A 598 -19.76 43.12 -11.24
CA LYS A 598 -19.56 44.55 -11.53
C LYS A 598 -20.24 44.93 -12.85
N ALA A 599 -21.12 45.92 -12.80
CA ALA A 599 -21.73 46.53 -14.00
C ALA A 599 -22.36 45.52 -14.99
N GLY A 600 -22.99 44.46 -14.48
CA GLY A 600 -23.61 43.40 -15.29
C GLY A 600 -22.67 42.23 -15.65
N ASP A 601 -21.36 42.38 -15.47
CA ASP A 601 -20.40 41.29 -15.57
C ASP A 601 -20.36 40.48 -14.26
N ILE A 602 -20.12 39.18 -14.38
CA ILE A 602 -20.06 38.25 -13.26
C ILE A 602 -18.97 37.20 -13.51
N ALA A 603 -18.21 36.93 -12.46
CA ALA A 603 -17.27 35.82 -12.40
C ALA A 603 -17.46 35.00 -11.12
N TYR A 604 -16.92 33.78 -11.10
CA TYR A 604 -16.85 32.92 -9.94
C TYR A 604 -15.58 32.05 -9.93
N VAL A 605 -15.24 31.53 -8.76
CA VAL A 605 -14.22 30.49 -8.58
C VAL A 605 -14.68 29.51 -7.50
N GLY A 606 -14.51 28.21 -7.76
CA GLY A 606 -14.82 27.13 -6.82
C GLY A 606 -13.67 26.82 -5.87
N SER A 607 -13.97 26.35 -4.66
CA SER A 607 -12.96 25.98 -3.66
C SER A 607 -12.06 24.82 -4.10
N ASP A 608 -12.48 24.03 -5.08
CA ASP A 608 -11.75 22.91 -5.70
C ASP A 608 -11.00 23.31 -6.99
N TRP A 609 -11.19 24.53 -7.48
CA TRP A 609 -10.63 25.01 -8.75
C TRP A 609 -9.23 25.60 -8.54
N ASN A 610 -8.23 24.71 -8.43
CA ASN A 610 -6.83 25.09 -8.14
C ASN A 610 -5.90 25.11 -9.36
N GLU A 611 -6.36 24.70 -10.55
CA GLU A 611 -5.63 24.71 -11.85
C GLU A 611 -4.17 24.23 -11.78
N GLY A 612 -3.89 23.26 -10.91
CA GLY A 612 -2.53 22.72 -10.73
C GLY A 612 -1.64 23.53 -9.80
N ILE A 613 -2.01 24.74 -9.39
CA ILE A 613 -1.26 25.54 -8.40
C ILE A 613 -1.50 24.94 -7.01
N SER A 614 -0.51 24.20 -6.52
CA SER A 614 -0.59 23.58 -5.21
C SER A 614 0.43 24.17 -4.25
N PRO A 615 0.09 24.44 -2.98
CA PRO A 615 1.02 25.02 -2.01
C PRO A 615 2.36 24.28 -1.88
N TRP A 616 2.36 22.95 -2.08
CA TRP A 616 3.58 22.14 -1.98
C TRP A 616 4.60 22.43 -3.10
N GLU A 617 4.17 22.92 -4.26
CA GLU A 617 5.05 23.35 -5.35
C GLU A 617 5.90 24.56 -4.94
N PHE A 618 5.43 25.32 -3.95
CA PHE A 618 6.13 26.46 -3.35
C PHE A 618 6.80 26.10 -2.01
N GLY A 619 6.88 24.81 -1.67
CA GLY A 619 7.43 24.34 -0.39
C GLY A 619 6.56 24.71 0.82
N THR A 620 5.26 24.97 0.60
CA THR A 620 4.31 25.33 1.66
C THR A 620 3.25 24.25 1.85
N GLY A 621 2.98 23.85 3.09
CA GLY A 621 1.90 22.90 3.38
C GLY A 621 0.55 23.61 3.53
N VAL A 622 -0.54 22.92 3.19
CA VAL A 622 -1.89 23.33 3.61
C VAL A 622 -2.16 22.74 4.99
N ASN A 623 -2.50 23.60 5.96
CA ASN A 623 -2.84 23.13 7.30
C ASN A 623 -3.99 23.92 7.92
N LEU A 624 -5.22 23.47 7.65
CA LEU A 624 -6.42 24.11 8.20
C LEU A 624 -6.55 23.96 9.73
N ASN A 625 -5.82 23.01 10.33
CA ASN A 625 -5.77 22.83 11.78
C ASN A 625 -4.92 23.90 12.49
N GLU A 626 -4.10 24.68 11.78
CA GLU A 626 -3.38 25.83 12.39
C GLU A 626 -4.30 26.94 12.88
N SER A 627 -5.60 26.86 12.55
CA SER A 627 -6.64 27.74 13.11
C SER A 627 -6.92 27.51 14.60
N VAL A 628 -6.55 26.36 15.14
CA VAL A 628 -6.61 26.07 16.58
C VAL A 628 -5.20 26.11 17.20
N PRO A 629 -5.06 26.46 18.49
CA PRO A 629 -3.75 26.47 19.14
C PRO A 629 -3.07 25.09 19.10
N LEU A 630 -1.93 25.02 18.43
CA LEU A 630 -1.14 23.80 18.29
C LEU A 630 -0.09 23.70 19.38
N LEU A 631 0.12 22.52 19.93
CA LEU A 631 1.24 22.27 20.83
C LEU A 631 2.53 22.17 20.00
N ARG A 632 3.50 23.02 20.32
CA ARG A 632 4.83 23.04 19.69
C ARG A 632 5.90 23.00 20.75
N GLY A 633 7.06 22.44 20.40
CA GLY A 633 8.14 22.36 21.35
C GLY A 633 9.15 21.29 21.02
N THR A 634 9.96 20.98 22.03
CA THR A 634 10.89 19.86 22.00
C THR A 634 10.82 19.14 23.34
N VAL A 635 10.93 17.81 23.28
CA VAL A 635 11.20 16.97 24.44
C VAL A 635 12.48 16.20 24.14
N PHE A 636 13.48 16.33 24.99
CA PHE A 636 14.81 15.80 24.73
C PHE A 636 15.49 15.39 26.04
N THR A 637 16.63 14.73 25.87
CA THR A 637 17.47 14.28 26.97
C THR A 637 18.83 14.98 26.88
N ASP A 638 19.58 15.04 27.97
CA ASP A 638 20.89 15.70 28.03
C ASP A 638 21.92 15.15 27.02
N ARG A 639 21.73 13.92 26.55
CA ARG A 639 22.60 13.23 25.57
C ARG A 639 21.77 12.48 24.53
N GLY A 640 22.33 12.23 23.35
CA GLY A 640 21.63 11.40 22.34
C GLY A 640 21.71 9.88 22.58
N VAL A 641 22.58 9.41 23.48
CA VAL A 641 22.85 7.97 23.68
C VAL A 641 23.14 7.59 25.14
N TYR A 642 22.52 6.50 25.58
CA TYR A 642 22.59 5.96 26.95
C TYR A 642 22.84 4.45 26.98
N LYS A 643 23.29 3.96 28.14
CA LYS A 643 23.32 2.52 28.46
C LYS A 643 22.15 2.17 29.37
N LEU A 644 21.75 0.90 29.34
CA LEU A 644 20.78 0.36 30.30
C LEU A 644 21.30 0.57 31.73
N GLY A 645 20.42 1.01 32.64
CA GLY A 645 20.76 1.34 34.02
C GLY A 645 21.30 2.75 34.26
N GLU A 646 21.56 3.55 33.21
CA GLU A 646 21.92 4.97 33.38
C GLU A 646 20.70 5.81 33.81
N GLU A 647 20.97 6.88 34.58
CA GLU A 647 20.02 7.96 34.81
C GLU A 647 20.04 8.93 33.63
N LEU A 648 18.86 9.43 33.27
CA LEU A 648 18.62 10.38 32.20
C LEU A 648 18.09 11.67 32.81
N HIS A 649 18.56 12.79 32.29
CA HIS A 649 17.98 14.09 32.56
C HIS A 649 17.17 14.52 31.35
N LEU A 650 15.88 14.69 31.54
CA LEU A 650 14.93 15.02 30.48
C LEU A 650 14.42 16.44 30.63
N LYS A 651 14.17 17.08 29.50
CA LYS A 651 13.59 18.41 29.44
C LYS A 651 12.53 18.49 28.36
N ALA A 652 11.41 19.13 28.70
CA ALA A 652 10.39 19.53 27.77
C ALA A 652 10.31 21.06 27.73
N VAL A 653 10.26 21.64 26.54
CA VAL A 653 9.98 23.06 26.32
C VAL A 653 8.81 23.14 25.35
N LEU A 654 7.67 23.66 25.82
CA LEU A 654 6.39 23.58 25.10
C LEU A 654 5.79 24.98 24.93
N ARG A 655 5.03 25.21 23.86
CA ARG A 655 4.35 26.47 23.55
C ARG A 655 3.03 26.16 22.85
N HIS A 656 2.07 27.09 22.93
CA HIS A 656 0.96 27.12 21.99
C HIS A 656 1.35 27.98 20.79
N ASN A 657 1.29 27.42 19.59
CA ASN A 657 1.31 28.17 18.35
C ASN A 657 -0.12 28.38 17.88
N ALA A 658 -0.61 29.61 17.95
CA ALA A 658 -1.96 29.99 17.58
C ALA A 658 -1.93 31.06 16.48
N PRO A 659 -3.06 31.34 15.79
CA PRO A 659 -3.10 32.33 14.70
C PRO A 659 -2.65 33.75 15.09
N ASP A 660 -2.78 34.12 16.36
CA ASP A 660 -2.35 35.39 16.94
C ASP A 660 -0.94 35.34 17.56
N GLY A 661 -0.21 34.24 17.36
CA GLY A 661 1.20 34.09 17.72
C GLY A 661 1.50 32.96 18.70
N ILE A 662 2.79 32.86 19.05
CA ILE A 662 3.32 31.85 19.96
C ILE A 662 3.16 32.33 21.41
N ARG A 663 2.55 31.51 22.27
CA ARG A 663 2.33 31.80 23.69
C ARG A 663 2.91 30.74 24.62
N LEU A 664 3.33 31.17 25.81
CA LEU A 664 3.72 30.26 26.89
C LEU A 664 2.49 29.50 27.40
N LEU A 665 2.68 28.25 27.84
CA LEU A 665 1.68 27.59 28.67
C LEU A 665 1.64 28.27 30.05
N PRO A 666 0.46 28.36 30.69
CA PRO A 666 0.36 28.80 32.07
C PRO A 666 1.29 28.02 33.01
N ALA A 667 1.81 28.70 34.03
CA ALA A 667 2.60 28.03 35.07
C ALA A 667 1.77 26.92 35.73
N ASN A 668 2.42 25.80 36.06
CA ASN A 668 1.80 24.59 36.60
C ASN A 668 0.87 23.81 35.65
N THR A 669 0.80 24.14 34.35
CA THR A 669 0.06 23.32 33.38
C THR A 669 0.59 21.88 33.40
N PRO A 670 -0.28 20.86 33.59
CA PRO A 670 0.11 19.46 33.62
C PRO A 670 0.35 18.91 32.21
N VAL A 671 1.47 18.22 32.04
CA VAL A 671 1.93 17.60 30.79
C VAL A 671 2.15 16.12 31.03
N PHE A 672 1.46 15.29 30.27
CA PHE A 672 1.62 13.85 30.31
C PHE A 672 2.77 13.41 29.39
N ILE A 673 3.73 12.71 29.97
CA ILE A 673 4.92 12.17 29.31
C ILE A 673 4.76 10.66 29.16
N THR A 674 5.06 10.15 27.97
CA THR A 674 5.17 8.72 27.69
C THR A 674 6.56 8.43 27.12
N VAL A 675 7.24 7.43 27.69
CA VAL A 675 8.51 6.91 27.19
C VAL A 675 8.31 5.47 26.72
N ARG A 676 8.68 5.16 25.48
CA ARG A 676 8.62 3.80 24.94
C ARG A 676 9.98 3.32 24.45
N ASP A 677 10.22 2.02 24.59
CA ASP A 677 11.43 1.37 24.09
C ASP A 677 11.38 1.08 22.59
N SER A 678 12.45 0.50 22.06
CA SER A 678 12.58 0.11 20.64
C SER A 678 11.61 -0.97 20.18
N GLN A 679 10.91 -1.63 21.12
CA GLN A 679 9.86 -2.61 20.86
C GLN A 679 8.46 -2.00 21.10
N ASN A 680 8.36 -0.66 21.15
CA ASN A 680 7.14 0.11 21.40
C ASN A 680 6.48 -0.15 22.77
N ARG A 681 7.20 -0.76 23.73
CA ARG A 681 6.67 -1.01 25.07
C ARG A 681 6.82 0.23 25.95
N ILE A 682 5.81 0.52 26.77
CA ILE A 682 5.86 1.62 27.73
C ILE A 682 6.91 1.31 28.79
N VAL A 683 7.88 2.20 28.90
CA VAL A 683 8.93 2.17 29.92
C VAL A 683 8.56 3.07 31.08
N GLU A 684 7.95 4.22 30.79
CA GLU A 684 7.47 5.16 31.80
C GLU A 684 6.28 5.98 31.28
N GLU A 685 5.35 6.26 32.18
CA GLU A 685 4.33 7.29 32.03
C GLU A 685 4.31 8.18 33.27
N ARG A 686 4.29 9.50 33.07
CA ARG A 686 4.33 10.46 34.18
C ARG A 686 3.70 11.79 33.78
N THR A 687 2.97 12.43 34.69
CA THR A 687 2.60 13.84 34.57
C THR A 687 3.65 14.73 35.20
N VAL A 688 4.20 15.67 34.42
CA VAL A 688 5.09 16.74 34.88
C VAL A 688 4.37 18.09 34.79
N ARG A 689 4.77 19.06 35.61
CA ARG A 689 4.20 20.42 35.57
C ARG A 689 5.21 21.38 35.00
N VAL A 690 4.77 22.22 34.07
CA VAL A 690 5.64 23.24 33.48
C VAL A 690 5.81 24.44 34.41
N THR A 691 6.96 25.08 34.34
CA THR A 691 7.28 26.33 35.03
C THR A 691 6.62 27.53 34.34
N ALA A 692 6.80 28.74 34.88
CA ALA A 692 6.39 29.99 34.23
C ALA A 692 7.04 30.22 32.85
N TRP A 693 8.15 29.53 32.55
CA TRP A 693 8.80 29.55 31.23
C TRP A 693 8.28 28.48 30.28
N SER A 694 7.20 27.80 30.67
CA SER A 694 6.57 26.72 29.90
C SER A 694 7.58 25.62 29.52
N SER A 695 8.37 25.24 30.51
CA SER A 695 9.33 24.13 30.46
C SER A 695 9.18 23.24 31.68
N ALA A 696 9.46 21.95 31.53
CA ALA A 696 9.52 20.97 32.62
C ALA A 696 10.81 20.16 32.52
N GLU A 697 11.33 19.72 33.66
CA GLU A 697 12.49 18.84 33.74
C GLU A 697 12.23 17.73 34.76
N TRP A 698 12.76 16.54 34.49
CA TRP A 698 12.64 15.39 35.37
C TRP A 698 13.76 14.39 35.07
N THR A 699 13.93 13.43 35.99
CA THR A 699 14.86 12.32 35.81
C THR A 699 14.12 10.99 35.77
N MET A 700 14.73 10.04 35.06
CA MET A 700 14.36 8.64 35.06
C MET A 700 15.60 7.75 34.99
N THR A 701 15.49 6.52 35.47
CA THR A 701 16.56 5.52 35.35
C THR A 701 16.14 4.45 34.35
N LEU A 702 16.97 4.16 33.34
CA LEU A 702 16.67 3.10 32.38
C LEU A 702 16.66 1.73 33.06
N PRO A 703 15.69 0.85 32.75
CA PRO A 703 15.69 -0.52 33.26
C PRO A 703 16.98 -1.25 32.85
N LYS A 704 17.64 -1.93 33.80
CA LYS A 704 18.88 -2.69 33.52
C LYS A 704 18.66 -3.86 32.55
N ASN A 705 17.43 -4.35 32.45
CA ASN A 705 16.97 -5.43 31.58
C ASN A 705 16.05 -4.91 30.44
N GLY A 706 16.15 -3.62 30.10
CA GLY A 706 15.42 -3.02 28.98
C GLY A 706 15.95 -3.43 27.60
N ALA A 707 15.24 -3.04 26.54
CA ALA A 707 15.66 -3.28 25.17
C ALA A 707 16.77 -2.31 24.73
N LEU A 708 17.63 -2.74 23.81
CA LEU A 708 18.52 -1.83 23.08
C LEU A 708 17.80 -1.30 21.84
N GLY A 709 18.16 -0.10 21.39
CA GLY A 709 17.61 0.56 20.21
C GLY A 709 17.10 1.96 20.50
N ASN A 710 16.35 2.53 19.55
CA ASN A 710 15.83 3.88 19.66
C ASN A 710 14.61 3.91 20.58
N TYR A 711 14.63 4.77 21.60
CA TYR A 711 13.53 5.02 22.50
C TYR A 711 12.80 6.28 22.06
N SER A 712 11.48 6.29 22.19
CA SER A 712 10.65 7.45 21.83
C SER A 712 10.10 8.13 23.07
N LEU A 713 10.13 9.46 23.05
CA LEU A 713 9.51 10.37 24.01
C LEU A 713 8.30 11.03 23.37
N ARG A 714 7.20 11.12 24.13
CA ARG A 714 6.02 11.90 23.75
C ARG A 714 5.56 12.75 24.91
N ALA A 715 5.27 14.01 24.65
CA ALA A 715 4.67 14.95 25.58
C ALA A 715 3.34 15.46 25.00
N ILE A 716 2.27 15.40 25.79
CA ILE A 716 0.95 15.97 25.50
C ILE A 716 0.45 16.75 26.71
N LEU A 717 -0.49 17.69 26.54
CA LEU A 717 -1.17 18.27 27.69
C LEU A 717 -2.03 17.19 28.36
N GLU A 718 -2.09 17.15 29.70
CA GLU A 718 -2.92 16.16 30.41
C GLU A 718 -4.40 16.28 30.02
N SER A 719 -4.87 17.51 29.72
CA SER A 719 -6.21 17.79 29.22
C SER A 719 -6.51 17.17 27.85
N ASP A 720 -5.48 16.89 27.06
CA ASP A 720 -5.56 16.31 25.73
C ASP A 720 -5.33 14.79 25.73
N ARG A 721 -5.22 14.19 26.91
CA ARG A 721 -5.10 12.73 27.04
C ARG A 721 -6.31 12.07 26.36
N PRO A 722 -6.10 11.18 25.37
CA PRO A 722 -7.18 10.49 24.68
C PRO A 722 -8.06 9.75 25.68
N LYS A 723 -9.38 9.90 25.52
CA LYS A 723 -10.39 9.17 26.28
C LYS A 723 -10.84 7.97 25.43
N PRO A 724 -11.15 6.81 26.04
CA PRO A 724 -11.71 5.67 25.31
C PRO A 724 -12.93 6.12 24.50
N LYS A 725 -12.97 5.81 23.21
CA LYS A 725 -14.12 6.13 22.36
C LYS A 725 -15.27 5.17 22.68
N THR A 726 -16.50 5.68 22.74
CA THR A 726 -17.68 4.80 22.77
C THR A 726 -17.95 4.22 21.38
N PRO A 727 -18.63 3.07 21.25
CA PRO A 727 -18.95 2.47 19.95
C PRO A 727 -19.64 3.42 18.96
N GLU A 728 -20.40 4.39 19.47
CA GLU A 728 -21.13 5.40 18.68
C GLU A 728 -20.24 6.52 18.14
N GLN A 729 -19.01 6.66 18.66
CA GLN A 729 -18.03 7.67 18.27
C GLN A 729 -17.03 7.17 17.21
N LEU A 730 -17.20 5.92 16.76
CA LEU A 730 -16.35 5.28 15.76
C LEU A 730 -16.95 5.44 14.35
N ALA A 731 -16.10 5.69 13.36
CA ALA A 731 -16.53 5.70 11.97
C ALA A 731 -16.99 4.30 11.54
N PRO A 732 -17.99 4.18 10.64
CA PRO A 732 -18.44 2.88 10.13
C PRO A 732 -17.28 2.10 9.49
N GLY A 733 -17.05 0.85 9.95
CA GLY A 733 -16.03 -0.04 9.38
C GLY A 733 -14.64 0.00 10.05
N VAL A 734 -14.45 0.81 11.10
CA VAL A 734 -13.21 0.81 11.89
C VAL A 734 -13.31 -0.20 13.03
N THR A 735 -12.42 -1.20 13.03
CA THR A 735 -12.31 -2.17 14.14
C THR A 735 -11.53 -1.53 15.29
N PRO A 736 -12.04 -1.51 16.54
CA PRO A 736 -11.34 -0.93 17.66
C PRO A 736 -9.96 -1.58 17.89
N SER A 737 -8.91 -0.77 18.00
CA SER A 737 -7.63 -1.21 18.54
C SER A 737 -7.28 -0.36 19.78
N PRO A 738 -6.60 -0.93 20.79
CA PRO A 738 -6.06 -0.16 21.91
C PRO A 738 -5.08 0.95 21.47
N GLU A 739 -4.54 0.87 20.25
CA GLU A 739 -3.63 1.88 19.70
C GLU A 739 -4.41 3.12 19.19
N ASP A 740 -5.60 2.95 18.62
CA ASP A 740 -6.44 4.05 18.13
C ASP A 740 -7.07 4.88 19.25
N ASP A 741 -7.38 4.24 20.39
CA ASP A 741 -7.96 4.89 21.58
C ASP A 741 -6.94 5.70 22.40
N THR A 742 -5.63 5.59 22.10
CA THR A 742 -4.54 6.26 22.83
C THR A 742 -3.72 7.23 21.97
N TYR A 743 -4.17 7.47 20.74
CA TYR A 743 -3.52 8.38 19.80
C TYR A 743 -3.92 9.84 20.07
N ALA A 744 -2.93 10.69 20.32
CA ALA A 744 -3.07 12.13 20.29
C ALA A 744 -2.45 12.64 18.99
N GLY A 745 -3.22 13.42 18.22
CA GLY A 745 -2.76 13.98 16.95
C GLY A 745 -1.46 14.77 17.07
N TRP A 746 -0.77 14.93 15.95
CA TRP A 746 0.49 15.69 15.86
C TRP A 746 0.30 17.16 16.26
N GLU A 747 -0.93 17.69 16.18
CA GLU A 747 -1.33 19.02 16.67
C GLU A 747 -1.19 19.18 18.18
N LYS A 748 -1.30 18.08 18.93
CA LYS A 748 -1.41 18.06 20.39
C LYS A 748 -0.23 17.35 21.06
N SER A 749 0.75 16.94 20.28
CA SER A 749 1.87 16.13 20.76
C SER A 749 3.21 16.68 20.31
N VAL A 750 4.20 16.55 21.20
CA VAL A 750 5.60 16.89 20.94
C VAL A 750 6.42 15.64 21.16
N HIS A 751 7.27 15.31 20.19
CA HIS A 751 8.04 14.08 20.17
C HIS A 751 9.54 14.34 20.30
N GLY A 752 10.23 13.32 20.80
CA GLY A 752 11.69 13.25 20.81
C GLY A 752 12.14 11.81 20.84
N SER A 753 13.44 11.59 20.77
CA SER A 753 14.02 10.26 20.87
C SER A 753 15.42 10.30 21.46
N PHE A 754 15.87 9.14 21.92
CA PHE A 754 17.26 8.91 22.31
C PHE A 754 17.61 7.44 22.06
N LEU A 755 18.90 7.17 21.83
CA LEU A 755 19.39 5.82 21.57
C LEU A 755 19.80 5.14 22.88
N VAL A 756 19.36 3.89 23.09
CA VAL A 756 19.88 3.02 24.13
C VAL A 756 20.75 1.95 23.48
N ALA A 757 22.05 1.98 23.75
CA ALA A 757 23.00 1.09 23.07
C ALA A 757 24.04 0.52 24.05
N ALA A 758 24.51 -0.69 23.75
CA ALA A 758 25.73 -1.20 24.31
C ALA A 758 26.91 -0.61 23.52
N TYR A 759 27.41 0.56 23.94
CA TYR A 759 28.50 1.25 23.25
C TYR A 759 29.74 1.43 24.14
N ARG A 760 30.89 1.54 23.48
CA ARG A 760 32.10 2.10 24.06
C ARG A 760 32.19 3.55 23.63
N ARG A 761 32.49 4.46 24.57
CA ARG A 761 32.70 5.88 24.25
C ARG A 761 33.80 5.98 23.19
N PRO A 762 33.60 6.75 22.11
CA PRO A 762 34.66 6.98 21.14
C PRO A 762 35.87 7.62 21.84
N ASP A 763 37.06 7.13 21.55
CA ASP A 763 38.32 7.71 22.07
C ASP A 763 38.97 8.65 21.02
N PHE A 764 38.40 8.68 19.81
CA PHE A 764 38.87 9.45 18.65
C PHE A 764 37.72 9.89 17.74
N ARG A 765 37.96 10.90 16.90
CA ARG A 765 37.05 11.40 15.86
C ARG A 765 37.64 11.10 14.49
N VAL A 766 36.77 10.76 13.54
CA VAL A 766 37.11 10.61 12.11
C VAL A 766 36.19 11.53 11.31
N ASP A 767 36.79 12.39 10.50
CA ASP A 767 36.10 13.27 9.56
C ASP A 767 36.36 12.79 8.13
N VAL A 768 35.30 12.67 7.33
CA VAL A 768 35.36 12.24 5.94
C VAL A 768 34.69 13.30 5.08
N THR A 769 35.42 13.86 4.12
CA THR A 769 34.88 14.82 3.15
C THR A 769 35.09 14.29 1.75
N LEU A 770 34.03 14.27 0.96
CA LEU A 770 34.07 13.93 -0.46
C LEU A 770 33.88 15.21 -1.28
N SER A 771 34.73 15.44 -2.28
CA SER A 771 34.72 16.63 -3.13
C SER A 771 34.85 16.24 -4.60
N GLY A 772 34.30 17.07 -5.50
CA GLY A 772 34.22 16.82 -6.94
C GLY A 772 32.82 17.12 -7.48
N ALA A 773 32.68 17.21 -8.81
CA ALA A 773 31.38 17.39 -9.45
C ALA A 773 30.62 16.07 -9.53
N ALA A 774 29.29 16.11 -9.40
CA ALA A 774 28.41 14.95 -9.53
C ALA A 774 28.15 14.56 -11.00
N LEU A 775 29.13 14.83 -11.89
CA LEU A 775 29.05 14.53 -13.32
C LEU A 775 29.79 13.22 -13.62
N ALA A 776 29.23 12.43 -14.53
CA ALA A 776 29.85 11.17 -14.94
C ALA A 776 31.19 11.43 -15.63
N GLY A 777 32.25 10.77 -15.15
CA GLY A 777 33.61 10.90 -15.69
C GLY A 777 34.51 11.84 -14.87
N ASP A 778 33.95 12.68 -14.00
CA ASP A 778 34.75 13.56 -13.16
C ASP A 778 35.35 12.81 -11.96
N PRO A 779 36.63 13.07 -11.61
CA PRO A 779 37.27 12.42 -10.47
C PRO A 779 36.69 12.94 -9.14
N LEU A 780 36.36 12.02 -8.24
CA LEU A 780 35.98 12.33 -6.86
C LEU A 780 37.19 12.19 -5.94
N THR A 781 37.41 13.19 -5.08
CA THR A 781 38.49 13.21 -4.09
C THR A 781 37.91 13.09 -2.67
N GLY A 782 38.23 11.99 -1.99
CA GLY A 782 37.87 11.76 -0.59
C GLY A 782 39.05 12.06 0.35
N THR A 783 38.83 12.92 1.35
CA THR A 783 39.81 13.20 2.41
C THR A 783 39.31 12.61 3.72
N VAL A 784 40.16 11.83 4.40
CA VAL A 784 39.88 11.23 5.72
C VAL A 784 40.87 11.77 6.73
N THR A 785 40.38 12.37 7.81
CA THR A 785 41.20 12.87 8.91
C THR A 785 40.80 12.19 10.21
N ALA A 786 41.76 11.68 10.98
CA ALA A 786 41.50 11.05 12.29
C ALA A 786 42.36 11.69 13.40
N ARG A 787 41.75 11.96 14.56
CA ARG A 787 42.42 12.56 15.73
C ARG A 787 41.87 11.98 17.03
N TYR A 788 42.71 11.86 18.06
CA TYR A 788 42.22 11.51 19.39
C TYR A 788 41.37 12.64 19.96
N LEU A 789 40.34 12.31 20.75
CA LEU A 789 39.45 13.33 21.32
C LEU A 789 40.15 14.26 22.33
N PHE A 790 41.29 13.83 22.89
CA PHE A 790 42.16 14.67 23.73
C PHE A 790 43.13 15.55 22.92
N GLY A 791 43.00 15.62 21.59
CA GLY A 791 43.68 16.58 20.72
C GLY A 791 44.96 16.08 20.05
N ALA A 792 45.48 14.89 20.40
CA ALA A 792 46.67 14.36 19.75
C ALA A 792 46.38 13.84 18.33
N PRO A 793 47.32 14.02 17.37
CA PRO A 793 47.22 13.40 16.06
C PRO A 793 47.25 11.87 16.21
N MET A 794 46.43 11.19 15.43
CA MET A 794 46.47 9.74 15.36
C MET A 794 47.65 9.33 14.46
N GLY A 795 48.62 8.60 15.03
CA GLY A 795 49.70 8.00 14.23
C GLY A 795 49.18 6.97 13.22
N PRO A 796 50.05 6.34 12.42
CA PRO A 796 49.64 5.37 11.40
C PRO A 796 48.74 4.27 12.00
N ARG A 797 47.49 4.18 11.53
CA ARG A 797 46.52 3.15 11.93
C ARG A 797 45.90 2.51 10.68
N PRO A 798 45.54 1.22 10.74
CA PRO A 798 44.77 0.59 9.67
C PRO A 798 43.43 1.32 9.48
N ALA A 799 43.11 1.67 8.23
CA ALA A 799 41.84 2.28 7.85
C ALA A 799 41.17 1.46 6.75
N SER A 800 39.87 1.20 6.91
CA SER A 800 39.03 0.56 5.90
C SER A 800 37.92 1.51 5.51
N TRP A 801 37.70 1.71 4.20
CA TRP A 801 36.65 2.57 3.68
C TRP A 801 35.76 1.82 2.69
N LYS A 802 34.54 2.30 2.52
CA LYS A 802 33.58 1.82 1.51
C LYS A 802 32.94 3.03 0.84
N PHE A 803 32.68 2.91 -0.45
CA PHE A 803 31.94 3.90 -1.23
C PHE A 803 30.72 3.21 -1.86
N ALA A 804 29.59 3.91 -1.90
CA ALA A 804 28.36 3.43 -2.51
C ALA A 804 27.74 4.56 -3.36
N ARG A 805 27.11 4.19 -4.47
CA ARG A 805 26.36 5.08 -5.36
C ARG A 805 24.89 4.70 -5.28
N SER A 806 24.02 5.68 -5.08
CA SER A 806 22.55 5.54 -5.14
C SER A 806 21.99 6.54 -6.15
N PRO A 807 20.93 6.21 -6.91
CA PRO A 807 20.17 7.20 -7.67
C PRO A 807 19.62 8.27 -6.73
N GLY A 808 19.85 9.54 -7.04
CA GLY A 808 19.14 10.64 -6.39
C GLY A 808 17.87 10.94 -7.17
N TYR A 809 16.71 10.73 -6.55
CA TYR A 809 15.46 11.32 -7.03
C TYR A 809 15.40 12.70 -6.36
N ALA A 810 15.85 13.72 -7.08
CA ALA A 810 15.78 15.10 -6.63
C ALA A 810 14.41 15.70 -6.96
#